data_AF-A0A9N9Y5P3-F1
#
_entry.id   AF-A0A9N9Y5P3-F1
#
_cell.length_a   1.000
_cell.length_b   1.000
_cell.length_c   1.000
_cell.angle_alpha   90.00
_cell.angle_beta   90.00
_cell.angle_gamma   90.00
#
_symmetry.space_group_name_H-M   'P 1'
#
loop_
_entity.id
_entity.type
_entity.pdbx_description
1 polymer ?
#
loop_
_entity_poly.entity_id
_entity_poly.type
_entity_poly.pdbx_seq_one_letter_code
_entity_poly.pdbx_strand_id
1 'polypeptide(L)'
;MEPSLPTPGSSLSFWHQTTRSFPYLNANRDTKVPSSAKYLIIGSGISGVLTAWELVNTGVKGEEVLVLEAREAVSGATGRNAGHIRPDAFRGFSAFSSIHGPDQAKKIIESEKVVLEKVKHFIAAHNIDCDFVDSTTMDVCLTREFEDYQAKSFAAFKAAGGDVSHVKYYQGNEAKSKSRNKDALSVYEWPAASNHPAKLTQWILSDFIRKGGQIWTHCPVTKVEKHSQSRQFRWNVHTPRGVVAAHTVIHCTNAYAPALLPHLINFITPLRAQAHAYVATPAISGEKILQTTLSLRYSLHHFFSLIQRPSDGIVIMGGSSVKTAEASEKIAASKETYDDGDYSEQMAENSKKQFNDLYLEPRSTKTRPGEGLPHVWTGILGMTTDSIPLLGPIDGLEGQWICAGFNGHGMARIFLRAPGLVKLISGKSWESTGLPECFRSTRVKMQRMEPSKLKMSRPKVMLLGTLEHAQDAWSSLAPIADSIRPKSTNRADFIKEAKSGAFDGVVALYRDYYSVTVSGRFDAELLDAMPKSFKYICHNGAGYDQIDVAACTERGIQVSHTPGAVNESTADLAIWLAVGALRNLPISVHSCHAGAWRGNPAPALGHDPQGKTMGILGFGGIGRTVAKRAMAFGMTVNFYDPFPVDPKLHGGARSVSLDTLLEESDIISIHIPLTPETHHFISTPQFDKMKDGVVVVNTARGPILDEAALVKALASGKVASAGLDVFEKEPEINPGLLANKKVLLVPHMGTWSVETQTKMEVLAIDNVRSAVTKNKLITQVPEQRSIAKL
;
A
#
# COMPACT_ATOMS: atom_id res chain seq x y z
N MET A 1 -14.33 3.20 3.17
CA MET A 1 -14.39 4.65 3.44
C MET A 1 -15.64 5.20 2.78
N GLU A 2 -16.45 5.98 3.48
CA GLU A 2 -17.61 6.63 2.87
C GLU A 2 -17.17 7.79 1.98
N PRO A 3 -17.78 7.97 0.79
CA PRO A 3 -17.55 9.14 -0.05
C PRO A 3 -17.91 10.42 0.69
N SER A 4 -17.07 11.45 0.58
CA SER A 4 -17.36 12.77 1.14
C SER A 4 -17.10 13.88 0.13
N LEU A 5 -17.62 15.07 0.44
CA LEU A 5 -17.37 16.29 -0.34
C LEU A 5 -16.02 16.91 0.06
N PRO A 6 -15.43 17.78 -0.78
CA PRO A 6 -14.20 18.48 -0.43
C PRO A 6 -14.31 19.22 0.91
N THR A 7 -13.31 19.07 1.78
CA THR A 7 -13.30 19.71 3.10
C THR A 7 -13.07 21.23 2.98
N PRO A 8 -13.72 22.07 3.81
CA PRO A 8 -13.43 23.51 3.84
C PRO A 8 -12.00 23.83 4.32
N GLY A 9 -11.44 23.02 5.22
CA GLY A 9 -10.12 23.19 5.83
C GLY A 9 -8.93 22.72 4.98
N SER A 10 -9.06 22.73 3.66
CA SER A 10 -8.06 22.19 2.74
C SER A 10 -6.73 22.94 2.74
N SER A 11 -5.62 22.23 2.52
CA SER A 11 -4.28 22.83 2.45
C SER A 11 -4.18 23.85 1.32
N LEU A 12 -3.58 25.02 1.60
CA LEU A 12 -3.35 26.05 0.61
C LEU A 12 -2.10 25.71 -0.21
N SER A 13 -2.23 25.51 -1.53
CA SER A 13 -1.07 25.18 -2.36
C SER A 13 -0.18 26.39 -2.60
N PHE A 14 1.09 26.13 -2.95
CA PHE A 14 2.02 27.17 -3.42
C PHE A 14 1.40 27.99 -4.58
N TRP A 15 0.72 27.32 -5.51
CA TRP A 15 0.08 27.97 -6.67
C TRP A 15 -1.06 28.91 -6.27
N HIS A 16 -1.81 28.58 -5.22
CA HIS A 16 -2.86 29.46 -4.72
C HIS A 16 -2.27 30.62 -3.92
N GLN A 17 -1.17 30.43 -3.18
CA GLN A 17 -0.48 31.53 -2.48
C GLN A 17 -0.06 32.64 -3.46
N THR A 18 0.41 32.28 -4.65
CA THR A 18 0.88 33.23 -5.68
C THR A 18 -0.23 33.82 -6.54
N THR A 19 -1.49 33.38 -6.39
CA THR A 19 -2.62 33.82 -7.23
C THR A 19 -3.84 34.30 -6.41
N ARG A 20 -3.63 34.69 -5.16
CA ARG A 20 -4.71 35.17 -4.27
C ARG A 20 -5.45 36.41 -4.78
N SER A 21 -4.82 37.19 -5.65
CA SER A 21 -5.41 38.37 -6.30
C SER A 21 -6.35 38.03 -7.46
N PHE A 22 -6.55 36.75 -7.80
CA PHE A 22 -7.42 36.35 -8.88
C PHE A 22 -8.87 36.87 -8.66
N PRO A 23 -9.43 37.70 -9.58
CA PRO A 23 -10.70 38.39 -9.32
C PRO A 23 -11.90 37.47 -9.07
N TYR A 24 -11.91 36.29 -9.70
CA TYR A 24 -13.01 35.34 -9.61
C TYR A 24 -12.77 34.24 -8.56
N LEU A 25 -11.76 34.39 -7.70
CA LEU A 25 -11.38 33.38 -6.71
C LEU A 25 -12.53 33.01 -5.75
N ASN A 26 -13.31 34.02 -5.38
CA ASN A 26 -14.48 33.92 -4.50
C ASN A 26 -15.77 34.38 -5.21
N ALA A 27 -15.85 34.20 -6.52
CA ALA A 27 -16.99 34.64 -7.32
C ALA A 27 -18.31 34.10 -6.77
N ASN A 28 -19.27 35.00 -6.59
CA ASN A 28 -20.63 34.75 -6.09
C ASN A 28 -20.69 34.02 -4.75
N ARG A 29 -19.69 34.14 -3.86
CA ARG A 29 -19.60 33.39 -2.58
C ARG A 29 -20.84 33.49 -1.67
N ASP A 30 -21.50 34.64 -1.63
CA ASP A 30 -22.64 34.88 -0.73
C ASP A 30 -23.97 35.02 -1.49
N THR A 31 -23.96 34.74 -2.80
CA THR A 31 -25.12 34.85 -3.68
C THR A 31 -25.87 33.52 -3.78
N LYS A 32 -27.22 33.57 -3.81
CA LYS A 32 -28.04 32.39 -4.14
C LYS A 32 -27.68 31.86 -5.53
N VAL A 33 -27.82 30.55 -5.74
CA VAL A 33 -27.65 29.94 -7.07
C VAL A 33 -28.81 30.33 -8.00
N PRO A 34 -28.60 30.41 -9.33
CA PRO A 34 -29.69 30.66 -10.27
C PRO A 34 -30.72 29.53 -10.23
N SER A 35 -31.97 29.82 -10.61
CA SER A 35 -33.04 28.81 -10.62
C SER A 35 -32.81 27.69 -11.64
N SER A 36 -32.07 27.97 -12.71
CA SER A 36 -31.81 27.02 -13.78
C SER A 36 -30.53 27.28 -14.57
N ALA A 37 -29.98 26.24 -15.18
CA ALA A 37 -28.89 26.31 -16.16
C ALA A 37 -29.10 25.24 -17.24
N LYS A 38 -28.68 25.48 -18.48
CA LYS A 38 -28.78 24.44 -19.52
C LYS A 38 -27.66 23.42 -19.37
N TYR A 39 -26.43 23.89 -19.18
CA TYR A 39 -25.25 23.08 -18.89
C TYR A 39 -24.70 23.45 -17.52
N LEU A 40 -24.74 22.51 -16.59
CA LEU A 40 -24.19 22.67 -15.24
C LEU A 40 -22.95 21.78 -15.09
N ILE A 41 -21.82 22.39 -14.77
CA ILE A 41 -20.53 21.72 -14.56
C ILE A 41 -20.20 21.75 -13.08
N ILE A 42 -19.82 20.60 -12.53
CA ILE A 42 -19.45 20.45 -11.11
C ILE A 42 -17.92 20.32 -11.01
N GLY A 43 -17.29 21.32 -10.41
CA GLY A 43 -15.84 21.45 -10.25
C GLY A 43 -15.22 22.43 -11.24
N SER A 44 -14.36 23.32 -10.74
CA SER A 44 -13.65 24.36 -11.52
C SER A 44 -12.16 24.04 -11.74
N GLY A 45 -11.76 22.78 -11.55
CA GLY A 45 -10.46 22.30 -12.02
C GLY A 45 -10.35 22.37 -13.54
N ILE A 46 -9.17 22.06 -14.08
CA ILE A 46 -8.90 22.20 -15.52
C ILE A 46 -9.85 21.38 -16.40
N SER A 47 -10.32 20.21 -15.95
CA SER A 47 -11.36 19.44 -16.66
C SER A 47 -12.69 20.19 -16.73
N GLY A 48 -13.09 20.86 -15.64
CA GLY A 48 -14.32 21.63 -15.56
C GLY A 48 -14.29 22.89 -16.41
N VAL A 49 -13.30 23.76 -16.18
CA VAL A 49 -13.25 25.04 -16.89
C VAL A 49 -12.91 24.89 -18.36
N LEU A 50 -12.10 23.90 -18.75
CA LEU A 50 -11.85 23.64 -20.18
C LEU A 50 -13.09 23.07 -20.86
N THR A 51 -13.88 22.24 -20.18
CA THR A 51 -15.17 21.77 -20.72
C THR A 51 -16.15 22.95 -20.88
N ALA A 52 -16.23 23.84 -19.88
CA ALA A 52 -17.06 25.04 -19.94
C ALA A 52 -16.64 25.96 -21.10
N TRP A 53 -15.33 26.21 -21.21
CA TRP A 53 -14.74 27.03 -22.24
C TRP A 53 -15.00 26.44 -23.64
N GLU A 54 -14.80 25.14 -23.82
CA GLU A 54 -15.02 24.49 -25.11
C GLU A 54 -16.50 24.50 -25.53
N LEU A 55 -17.45 24.32 -24.60
CA LEU A 55 -18.88 24.46 -24.90
C LEU A 55 -19.17 25.82 -25.52
N VAL A 56 -18.64 26.89 -24.92
CA VAL A 56 -18.87 28.25 -25.41
C VAL A 56 -18.19 28.49 -26.76
N ASN A 57 -16.97 27.97 -26.95
CA ASN A 57 -16.25 28.11 -28.24
C ASN A 57 -16.81 27.22 -29.36
N THR A 58 -17.70 26.28 -29.04
CA THR A 58 -18.41 25.45 -30.02
C THR A 58 -19.86 25.89 -30.26
N GLY A 59 -20.23 27.08 -29.79
CA GLY A 59 -21.49 27.76 -30.14
C GLY A 59 -22.55 27.82 -29.04
N VAL A 60 -22.28 27.29 -27.85
CA VAL A 60 -23.17 27.46 -26.68
C VAL A 60 -23.04 28.90 -26.15
N LYS A 61 -24.15 29.56 -25.84
CA LYS A 61 -24.08 30.90 -25.24
C LYS A 61 -23.52 30.80 -23.82
N GLY A 62 -22.63 31.70 -23.41
CA GLY A 62 -22.02 31.64 -22.07
C GLY A 62 -23.04 31.65 -20.93
N GLU A 63 -24.12 32.42 -21.07
CA GLU A 63 -25.23 32.50 -20.10
C GLU A 63 -25.97 31.17 -19.87
N GLU A 64 -25.80 30.20 -20.78
CA GLU A 64 -26.38 28.86 -20.66
C GLU A 64 -25.51 27.90 -19.82
N VAL A 65 -24.28 28.30 -19.45
CA VAL A 65 -23.27 27.45 -18.80
C VAL A 65 -22.94 27.95 -17.39
N LEU A 66 -23.18 27.09 -16.40
CA LEU A 66 -22.91 27.34 -14.98
C LEU A 66 -21.85 26.38 -14.45
N VAL A 67 -20.83 26.90 -13.76
CA VAL A 67 -19.83 26.13 -13.02
C VAL A 67 -20.08 26.26 -11.52
N LEU A 68 -20.22 25.15 -10.81
CA LEU A 68 -20.31 25.10 -9.35
C LEU A 68 -19.01 24.53 -8.78
N GLU A 69 -18.32 25.30 -7.94
CA GLU A 69 -17.08 24.90 -7.27
C GLU A 69 -17.31 24.82 -5.77
N ALA A 70 -16.92 23.69 -5.16
CA ALA A 70 -17.14 23.43 -3.74
C ALA A 70 -16.35 24.38 -2.83
N ARG A 71 -15.19 24.86 -3.31
CA ARG A 71 -14.26 25.73 -2.56
C ARG A 71 -13.98 27.00 -3.36
N GLU A 72 -12.77 27.53 -3.30
CA GLU A 72 -12.31 28.63 -4.15
C GLU A 72 -12.16 28.18 -5.60
N ALA A 73 -12.19 29.12 -6.55
CA ALA A 73 -11.98 28.79 -7.96
C ALA A 73 -10.64 28.07 -8.18
N VAL A 74 -10.65 27.05 -9.03
CA VAL A 74 -9.46 26.23 -9.36
C VAL A 74 -8.90 25.49 -8.13
N SER A 75 -9.74 25.17 -7.16
CA SER A 75 -9.30 24.53 -5.91
C SER A 75 -9.00 23.03 -6.08
N GLY A 76 -9.68 22.27 -6.93
CA GLY A 76 -9.45 20.82 -7.07
C GLY A 76 -8.01 20.39 -7.44
N ALA A 77 -7.81 19.12 -7.79
CA ALA A 77 -6.48 18.53 -8.04
C ALA A 77 -5.55 19.36 -8.96
N THR A 78 -6.10 20.11 -9.92
CA THR A 78 -5.36 21.06 -10.76
C THR A 78 -4.57 22.09 -9.95
N GLY A 79 -5.20 22.78 -9.00
CA GLY A 79 -4.55 23.82 -8.19
C GLY A 79 -3.61 23.27 -7.13
N ARG A 80 -3.52 21.94 -6.99
CA ARG A 80 -2.76 21.25 -5.93
C ARG A 80 -1.73 20.25 -6.48
N ASN A 81 -1.55 20.16 -7.80
CA ASN A 81 -0.54 19.27 -8.40
C ASN A 81 0.88 19.89 -8.35
N ALA A 82 1.87 19.23 -8.93
CA ALA A 82 3.27 19.67 -8.95
C ALA A 82 3.66 20.54 -10.17
N GLY A 83 2.71 20.99 -11.00
CA GLY A 83 2.96 21.83 -12.18
C GLY A 83 3.54 21.10 -13.40
N HIS A 84 3.53 19.78 -13.38
CA HIS A 84 4.19 18.95 -14.38
C HIS A 84 3.25 18.61 -15.55
N ILE A 85 3.67 18.89 -16.79
CA ILE A 85 3.01 18.45 -18.03
C ILE A 85 3.88 17.36 -18.64
N ARG A 86 3.72 16.14 -18.12
CA ARG A 86 4.61 15.02 -18.41
C ARG A 86 3.86 13.87 -19.08
N PRO A 87 3.86 13.78 -20.43
CA PRO A 87 3.29 12.63 -21.12
C PRO A 87 4.10 11.38 -20.79
N ASP A 88 3.43 10.24 -20.63
CA ASP A 88 4.11 8.94 -20.62
C ASP A 88 4.64 8.63 -22.02
N ALA A 89 5.93 8.30 -22.14
CA ALA A 89 6.55 7.98 -23.41
C ALA A 89 6.48 6.48 -23.77
N PHE A 90 6.44 5.59 -22.77
CA PHE A 90 6.48 4.13 -22.96
C PHE A 90 6.30 3.33 -21.66
N ARG A 91 6.54 3.93 -20.49
CA ARG A 91 6.61 3.27 -19.17
C ARG A 91 5.31 2.60 -18.77
N GLY A 92 4.18 3.22 -19.11
CA GLY A 92 2.86 2.68 -18.84
C GLY A 92 2.44 1.51 -19.74
N PHE A 93 3.20 1.22 -20.80
CA PHE A 93 2.75 0.32 -21.88
C PHE A 93 2.41 -1.08 -21.38
N SER A 94 3.31 -1.73 -20.65
CA SER A 94 3.08 -3.10 -20.16
C SER A 94 1.84 -3.16 -19.24
N ALA A 95 1.66 -2.17 -18.36
CA ALA A 95 0.50 -2.09 -17.49
C ALA A 95 -0.80 -1.90 -18.27
N PHE A 96 -0.86 -0.93 -19.19
CA PHE A 96 -2.05 -0.72 -20.02
C PHE A 96 -2.35 -1.91 -20.94
N SER A 97 -1.31 -2.55 -21.49
CA SER A 97 -1.44 -3.68 -22.40
C SER A 97 -2.07 -4.89 -21.71
N SER A 98 -1.70 -5.14 -20.44
CA SER A 98 -2.29 -6.22 -19.66
C SER A 98 -3.80 -6.06 -19.39
N ILE A 99 -4.31 -4.83 -19.42
CA ILE A 99 -5.72 -4.52 -19.11
C ILE A 99 -6.55 -4.31 -20.39
N HIS A 100 -6.03 -3.54 -21.34
CA HIS A 100 -6.77 -3.06 -22.51
C HIS A 100 -6.30 -3.66 -23.83
N GLY A 101 -5.24 -4.48 -23.80
CA GLY A 101 -4.56 -4.99 -24.99
C GLY A 101 -3.53 -4.01 -25.56
N PRO A 102 -2.56 -4.51 -26.35
CA PRO A 102 -1.43 -3.72 -26.85
C PRO A 102 -1.84 -2.55 -27.75
N ASP A 103 -2.87 -2.72 -28.58
CA ASP A 103 -3.34 -1.65 -29.48
C ASP A 103 -3.88 -0.45 -28.71
N GLN A 104 -4.70 -0.70 -27.68
CA GLN A 104 -5.23 0.36 -26.83
C GLN A 104 -4.12 0.98 -25.99
N ALA A 105 -3.22 0.18 -25.42
CA ALA A 105 -2.07 0.67 -24.66
C ALA A 105 -1.21 1.65 -25.46
N LYS A 106 -0.97 1.34 -26.75
CA LYS A 106 -0.28 2.23 -27.67
C LYS A 106 -1.03 3.55 -27.88
N LYS A 107 -2.32 3.48 -28.23
CA LYS A 107 -3.17 4.68 -28.42
C LYS A 107 -3.22 5.57 -27.17
N ILE A 108 -3.19 4.98 -25.98
CA ILE A 108 -3.15 5.72 -24.70
C ILE A 108 -1.90 6.60 -24.65
N ILE A 109 -0.73 6.00 -24.82
CA ILE A 109 0.58 6.67 -24.75
C ILE A 109 0.70 7.73 -25.84
N GLU A 110 0.35 7.39 -27.08
CA GLU A 110 0.40 8.32 -28.21
C GLU A 110 -0.54 9.52 -28.01
N SER A 111 -1.69 9.33 -27.38
CA SER A 111 -2.61 10.42 -27.10
C SER A 111 -2.05 11.45 -26.10
N GLU A 112 -1.18 11.05 -25.17
CA GLU A 112 -0.54 11.97 -24.23
C GLU A 112 0.50 12.86 -24.94
N LYS A 113 1.22 12.33 -25.93
CA LYS A 113 2.13 13.12 -26.78
C LYS A 113 1.37 14.23 -27.53
N VAL A 114 0.20 13.91 -28.08
CA VAL A 114 -0.67 14.89 -28.75
C VAL A 114 -1.15 15.97 -27.77
N VAL A 115 -1.43 15.60 -26.51
CA VAL A 115 -1.85 16.57 -25.48
C VAL A 115 -0.78 17.60 -25.18
N LEU A 116 0.50 17.21 -25.07
CA LEU A 116 1.59 18.14 -24.83
C LEU A 116 1.62 19.25 -25.90
N GLU A 117 1.53 18.87 -27.18
CA GLU A 117 1.52 19.83 -28.30
C GLU A 117 0.26 20.71 -28.31
N LYS A 118 -0.90 20.16 -27.91
CA LYS A 118 -2.12 20.96 -27.75
C LYS A 118 -2.01 22.00 -26.64
N VAL A 119 -1.38 21.65 -25.52
CA VAL A 119 -1.15 22.61 -24.42
C VAL A 119 -0.21 23.73 -24.88
N LYS A 120 0.91 23.38 -25.53
CA LYS A 120 1.85 24.36 -26.11
C LYS A 120 1.16 25.32 -27.06
N HIS A 121 0.43 24.78 -28.03
CA HIS A 121 -0.27 25.58 -29.02
C HIS A 121 -1.32 26.48 -28.37
N PHE A 122 -2.09 25.96 -27.42
CA PHE A 122 -3.11 26.74 -26.71
C PHE A 122 -2.51 27.91 -25.94
N ILE A 123 -1.43 27.68 -25.19
CA ILE A 123 -0.73 28.73 -24.44
C ILE A 123 -0.17 29.80 -25.37
N ALA A 124 0.47 29.39 -26.47
CA ALA A 124 1.04 30.31 -27.45
C ALA A 124 -0.04 31.12 -28.19
N ALA A 125 -1.10 30.45 -28.68
CA ALA A 125 -2.17 31.09 -29.45
C ALA A 125 -2.96 32.13 -28.64
N HIS A 126 -3.00 31.97 -27.31
CA HIS A 126 -3.71 32.85 -26.41
C HIS A 126 -2.80 33.76 -25.57
N ASN A 127 -1.48 33.68 -25.77
CA ASN A 127 -0.47 34.44 -25.03
C ASN A 127 -0.66 34.34 -23.50
N ILE A 128 -0.78 33.11 -22.99
CA ILE A 128 -1.12 32.86 -21.58
C ILE A 128 0.13 32.93 -20.71
N ASP A 129 0.20 33.93 -19.83
CA ASP A 129 1.20 33.97 -18.77
C ASP A 129 0.86 32.95 -17.67
N CYS A 130 1.47 31.78 -17.75
CA CYS A 130 1.33 30.73 -16.75
C CYS A 130 2.66 30.06 -16.41
N ASP A 131 3.77 30.82 -16.44
CA ASP A 131 5.12 30.30 -16.17
C ASP A 131 5.42 29.03 -17.02
N PHE A 132 4.99 29.01 -18.28
CA PHE A 132 5.12 27.84 -19.13
C PHE A 132 6.57 27.64 -19.57
N VAL A 133 7.07 26.42 -19.40
CA VAL A 133 8.42 26.02 -19.80
C VAL A 133 8.33 24.80 -20.69
N ASP A 134 8.63 24.97 -21.98
CA ASP A 134 8.84 23.87 -22.91
C ASP A 134 10.23 23.28 -22.71
N SER A 135 10.33 21.97 -22.45
CA SER A 135 11.59 21.32 -22.15
C SER A 135 11.49 19.79 -22.39
N THR A 136 12.33 19.03 -21.69
CA THR A 136 12.28 17.59 -21.58
C THR A 136 12.07 17.16 -20.13
N THR A 137 11.74 15.90 -19.95
CA THR A 137 11.75 15.21 -18.66
C THR A 137 12.76 14.09 -18.69
N MET A 138 13.42 13.85 -17.56
CA MET A 138 14.26 12.68 -17.33
C MET A 138 13.62 11.76 -16.30
N ASP A 139 13.30 10.53 -16.69
CA ASP A 139 13.01 9.46 -15.73
C ASP A 139 14.32 8.83 -15.27
N VAL A 140 14.69 9.11 -14.02
CA VAL A 140 15.96 8.73 -13.42
C VAL A 140 15.76 7.44 -12.65
N CYS A 141 16.32 6.33 -13.15
CA CYS A 141 16.27 5.03 -12.52
C CYS A 141 17.29 4.97 -11.37
N LEU A 142 16.81 4.83 -10.13
CA LEU A 142 17.64 4.79 -8.92
C LEU A 142 17.76 3.38 -8.33
N THR A 143 17.16 2.37 -8.95
CA THR A 143 17.19 0.96 -8.53
C THR A 143 17.22 0.04 -9.75
N ARG A 144 17.90 -1.10 -9.65
CA ARG A 144 17.93 -2.11 -10.71
C ARG A 144 16.55 -2.65 -11.07
N GLU A 145 15.70 -2.87 -10.08
CA GLU A 145 14.30 -3.30 -10.30
C GLU A 145 13.55 -2.37 -11.26
N PHE A 146 13.61 -1.06 -11.01
CA PHE A 146 12.91 -0.10 -11.86
C PHE A 146 13.59 0.11 -13.22
N GLU A 147 14.91 0.00 -13.28
CA GLU A 147 15.65 0.01 -14.56
C GLU A 147 15.22 -1.16 -15.45
N ASP A 148 15.13 -2.38 -14.90
CA ASP A 148 14.65 -3.55 -15.61
C ASP A 148 13.19 -3.38 -16.08
N TYR A 149 12.34 -2.81 -15.23
CA TYR A 149 10.95 -2.48 -15.58
C TYR A 149 10.88 -1.53 -16.77
N GLN A 150 11.65 -0.43 -16.75
CA GLN A 150 11.72 0.55 -17.84
C GLN A 150 12.21 -0.09 -19.13
N ALA A 151 13.30 -0.86 -19.07
CA ALA A 151 13.86 -1.53 -20.23
C ALA A 151 12.87 -2.50 -20.88
N LYS A 152 12.15 -3.29 -20.07
CA LYS A 152 11.09 -4.20 -20.55
C LYS A 152 9.93 -3.44 -21.20
N SER A 153 9.43 -2.39 -20.54
CA SER A 153 8.30 -1.61 -21.09
C SER A 153 8.71 -0.86 -22.37
N PHE A 154 9.93 -0.34 -22.44
CA PHE A 154 10.49 0.31 -23.63
C PHE A 154 10.56 -0.68 -24.80
N ALA A 155 11.14 -1.86 -24.59
CA ALA A 155 11.23 -2.90 -25.61
C ALA A 155 9.85 -3.38 -26.07
N ALA A 156 8.92 -3.59 -25.14
CA ALA A 156 7.55 -4.01 -25.45
C ALA A 156 6.78 -2.96 -26.25
N PHE A 157 6.89 -1.67 -25.87
CA PHE A 157 6.25 -0.58 -26.60
C PHE A 157 6.81 -0.45 -28.03
N LYS A 158 8.14 -0.54 -28.18
CA LYS A 158 8.79 -0.53 -29.48
C LYS A 158 8.36 -1.73 -30.34
N ALA A 159 8.27 -2.93 -29.77
CA ALA A 159 7.83 -4.13 -30.47
C ALA A 159 6.37 -4.04 -30.94
N ALA A 160 5.51 -3.33 -30.19
CA ALA A 160 4.13 -3.02 -30.57
C ALA A 160 4.02 -1.88 -31.62
N GLY A 161 5.15 -1.42 -32.17
CA GLY A 161 5.20 -0.35 -33.16
C GLY A 161 4.95 1.05 -32.57
N GLY A 162 5.21 1.24 -31.27
CA GLY A 162 5.21 2.54 -30.61
C GLY A 162 6.41 3.38 -31.03
N ASP A 163 6.20 4.69 -31.23
CA ASP A 163 7.27 5.62 -31.55
C ASP A 163 8.15 5.92 -30.32
N VAL A 164 9.41 5.50 -30.37
CA VAL A 164 10.42 5.82 -29.34
C VAL A 164 11.57 6.67 -29.88
N SER A 165 11.46 7.19 -31.12
CA SER A 165 12.53 7.96 -31.78
C SER A 165 12.90 9.25 -31.04
N HIS A 166 11.98 9.76 -30.23
CA HIS A 166 12.12 10.97 -29.44
C HIS A 166 12.66 10.72 -28.02
N VAL A 167 12.90 9.45 -27.64
CA VAL A 167 13.41 9.05 -26.33
C VAL A 167 14.92 8.87 -26.40
N LYS A 168 15.66 9.61 -25.57
CA LYS A 168 17.10 9.44 -25.38
C LYS A 168 17.36 8.57 -24.15
N TYR A 169 18.40 7.75 -24.20
CA TYR A 169 18.79 6.87 -23.10
C TYR A 169 20.25 7.12 -22.72
N TYR A 170 20.49 7.23 -21.41
CA TYR A 170 21.80 7.43 -20.83
C TYR A 170 22.03 6.41 -19.72
N GLN A 171 23.28 6.01 -19.49
CA GLN A 171 23.64 5.02 -18.46
C GLN A 171 24.94 5.35 -17.75
N GLY A 172 25.13 4.82 -16.54
CA GLY A 172 26.37 4.97 -15.78
C GLY A 172 26.71 6.43 -15.49
N ASN A 173 27.96 6.84 -15.76
CA ASN A 173 28.42 8.20 -15.45
C ASN A 173 27.69 9.28 -16.26
N GLU A 174 27.24 8.97 -17.48
CA GLU A 174 26.45 9.91 -18.27
C GLU A 174 25.08 10.15 -17.64
N ALA A 175 24.40 9.08 -17.19
CA ALA A 175 23.13 9.19 -16.47
C ALA A 175 23.27 10.06 -15.20
N LYS A 176 24.36 9.88 -14.44
CA LYS A 176 24.65 10.70 -13.24
C LYS A 176 24.90 12.16 -13.56
N SER A 177 25.68 12.42 -14.61
CA SER A 177 25.97 13.78 -15.07
C SER A 177 24.70 14.49 -15.55
N LYS A 178 23.89 13.83 -16.39
CA LYS A 178 22.65 14.38 -16.97
C LYS A 178 21.59 14.65 -15.90
N SER A 179 21.32 13.67 -15.04
CA SER A 179 20.32 13.81 -13.96
C SER A 179 20.81 14.67 -12.79
N ARG A 180 22.12 14.93 -12.72
CA ARG A 180 22.82 15.48 -11.55
C ARG A 180 22.61 14.66 -10.28
N ASN A 181 22.21 13.39 -10.40
CA ASN A 181 21.97 12.49 -9.28
C ASN A 181 23.06 11.40 -9.24
N LYS A 182 23.81 11.32 -8.13
CA LYS A 182 24.93 10.36 -7.97
C LYS A 182 24.51 8.88 -7.99
N ASP A 183 23.25 8.60 -7.67
CA ASP A 183 22.68 7.26 -7.55
C ASP A 183 21.94 6.84 -8.83
N ALA A 184 21.95 7.68 -9.87
CA ALA A 184 21.37 7.34 -11.17
C ALA A 184 22.10 6.13 -11.79
N LEU A 185 21.34 5.10 -12.13
CA LEU A 185 21.79 3.92 -12.87
C LEU A 185 21.65 4.15 -14.37
N SER A 186 20.47 4.62 -14.77
CA SER A 186 20.10 5.01 -16.12
C SER A 186 19.08 6.14 -16.13
N VAL A 187 18.98 6.80 -17.27
CA VAL A 187 18.04 7.89 -17.51
C VAL A 187 17.39 7.71 -18.87
N TYR A 188 16.07 7.86 -18.92
CA TYR A 188 15.31 8.04 -20.16
C TYR A 188 14.83 9.48 -20.24
N GLU A 189 15.15 10.18 -21.32
CA GLU A 189 14.79 11.58 -21.54
C GLU A 189 13.83 11.72 -22.73
N TRP A 190 12.76 12.50 -22.59
CA TRP A 190 11.80 12.77 -23.67
C TRP A 190 11.09 14.13 -23.50
N PRO A 191 10.39 14.65 -24.52
CA PRO A 191 9.70 15.94 -24.45
C PRO A 191 8.65 16.02 -23.34
N ALA A 192 8.65 17.13 -22.62
CA ALA A 192 7.70 17.42 -21.55
C ALA A 192 7.58 18.94 -21.38
N ALA A 193 6.76 19.39 -20.45
CA ALA A 193 6.73 20.79 -20.06
C ALA A 193 6.41 20.93 -18.57
N SER A 194 6.53 22.16 -18.08
CA SER A 194 5.99 22.54 -16.78
C SER A 194 5.24 23.85 -16.90
N ASN A 195 4.33 24.10 -15.96
CA ASN A 195 3.61 25.36 -15.89
C ASN A 195 3.14 25.65 -14.46
N HIS A 196 2.60 26.86 -14.28
CA HIS A 196 1.78 27.23 -13.15
C HIS A 196 0.32 26.82 -13.42
N PRO A 197 -0.15 25.69 -12.86
CA PRO A 197 -1.42 25.08 -13.23
C PRO A 197 -2.62 25.96 -12.85
N ALA A 198 -2.54 26.70 -11.73
CA ALA A 198 -3.57 27.64 -11.32
C ALA A 198 -3.72 28.81 -12.32
N LYS A 199 -2.63 29.50 -12.69
CA LYS A 199 -2.66 30.60 -13.68
C LYS A 199 -3.25 30.17 -15.02
N LEU A 200 -2.83 29.02 -15.58
CA LEU A 200 -3.39 28.50 -16.84
C LEU A 200 -4.91 28.32 -16.74
N THR A 201 -5.36 27.69 -15.65
CA THR A 201 -6.77 27.36 -15.46
C THR A 201 -7.62 28.59 -15.13
N GLN A 202 -7.06 29.54 -14.37
CA GLN A 202 -7.66 30.85 -14.07
C GLN A 202 -7.80 31.72 -15.33
N TRP A 203 -6.84 31.63 -16.26
CA TRP A 203 -6.96 32.28 -17.56
C TRP A 203 -8.13 31.71 -18.36
N ILE A 204 -8.23 30.37 -18.46
CA ILE A 204 -9.34 29.69 -19.16
C ILE A 204 -10.69 30.09 -18.54
N LEU A 205 -10.76 30.09 -17.21
CA LEU A 205 -11.95 30.53 -16.47
C LEU A 205 -12.31 31.99 -16.74
N SER A 206 -11.32 32.88 -16.78
CA SER A 206 -11.54 34.31 -17.07
C SER A 206 -12.08 34.52 -18.48
N ASP A 207 -11.54 33.80 -19.46
CA ASP A 207 -12.02 33.87 -20.84
C ASP A 207 -13.45 33.32 -20.98
N PHE A 208 -13.76 32.22 -20.29
CA PHE A 208 -15.12 31.69 -20.19
C PHE A 208 -16.10 32.71 -19.60
N ILE A 209 -15.73 33.37 -18.50
CA ILE A 209 -16.58 34.40 -17.86
C ILE A 209 -16.78 35.61 -18.77
N ARG A 210 -15.73 36.09 -19.46
CA ARG A 210 -15.83 37.18 -20.45
C ARG A 210 -16.82 36.87 -21.57
N LYS A 211 -17.01 35.59 -21.91
CA LYS A 211 -17.97 35.12 -22.91
C LYS A 211 -19.38 34.87 -22.33
N GLY A 212 -19.66 35.36 -21.12
CA GLY A 212 -20.95 35.28 -20.45
C GLY A 212 -21.11 34.07 -19.51
N GLY A 213 -20.07 33.25 -19.37
CA GLY A 213 -20.04 32.10 -18.48
C GLY A 213 -20.19 32.46 -17.00
N GLN A 214 -20.76 31.54 -16.23
CA GLN A 214 -21.12 31.75 -14.84
C GLN A 214 -20.38 30.81 -13.89
N ILE A 215 -19.91 31.31 -12.74
CA ILE A 215 -19.28 30.49 -11.69
C ILE A 215 -19.75 30.86 -10.28
N TRP A 216 -20.02 29.84 -9.47
CA TRP A 216 -20.32 29.95 -8.04
C TRP A 216 -19.29 29.18 -7.25
N THR A 217 -18.48 29.90 -6.47
CA THR A 217 -17.47 29.32 -5.55
C THR A 217 -18.08 29.12 -4.17
N HIS A 218 -17.43 28.29 -3.34
CA HIS A 218 -17.90 27.87 -2.01
C HIS A 218 -19.31 27.25 -2.08
N CYS A 219 -19.56 26.50 -3.16
CA CYS A 219 -20.85 25.97 -3.57
C CYS A 219 -20.82 24.45 -3.72
N PRO A 220 -20.62 23.68 -2.64
CA PRO A 220 -20.61 22.23 -2.77
C PRO A 220 -21.97 21.74 -3.29
N VAL A 221 -21.94 21.00 -4.40
CA VAL A 221 -23.09 20.21 -4.81
C VAL A 221 -23.20 19.05 -3.84
N THR A 222 -24.37 18.88 -3.26
CA THR A 222 -24.63 17.87 -2.23
C THR A 222 -25.42 16.68 -2.78
N LYS A 223 -26.22 16.91 -3.83
CA LYS A 223 -27.07 15.89 -4.45
C LYS A 223 -27.46 16.29 -5.87
N VAL A 224 -27.62 15.30 -6.74
CA VAL A 224 -28.24 15.44 -8.06
C VAL A 224 -29.41 14.46 -8.14
N GLU A 225 -30.62 14.96 -8.40
CA GLU A 225 -31.84 14.14 -8.47
C GLU A 225 -32.66 14.46 -9.70
N LYS A 226 -33.56 13.56 -10.11
CA LYS A 226 -34.38 13.76 -11.30
C LYS A 226 -35.36 14.92 -11.10
N HIS A 227 -35.44 15.81 -12.08
CA HIS A 227 -36.41 16.90 -12.11
C HIS A 227 -37.79 16.37 -12.53
N SER A 228 -38.84 16.69 -11.78
CA SER A 228 -40.20 16.16 -11.97
C SER A 228 -41.19 17.14 -12.59
N GLN A 229 -40.84 18.43 -12.68
CA GLN A 229 -41.82 19.51 -12.94
C GLN A 229 -41.79 20.07 -14.38
N SER A 230 -40.82 19.69 -15.22
CA SER A 230 -40.68 20.20 -16.58
C SER A 230 -40.03 19.18 -17.52
N ARG A 231 -40.36 19.25 -18.82
CA ARG A 231 -39.64 18.51 -19.88
C ARG A 231 -38.36 19.23 -20.33
N GLN A 232 -38.19 20.51 -19.99
CA GLN A 232 -37.03 21.32 -20.36
C GLN A 232 -35.80 21.03 -19.49
N PHE A 233 -36.00 20.64 -18.23
CA PHE A 233 -34.93 20.30 -17.29
C PHE A 233 -35.05 18.85 -16.85
N ARG A 234 -33.90 18.20 -16.65
CA ARG A 234 -33.82 16.76 -16.34
C ARG A 234 -33.40 16.49 -14.90
N TRP A 235 -32.65 17.43 -14.30
CA TRP A 235 -32.00 17.24 -13.01
C TRP A 235 -32.18 18.45 -12.11
N ASN A 236 -32.42 18.22 -10.82
CA ASN A 236 -32.29 19.19 -9.75
C ASN A 236 -30.91 19.01 -9.11
N VAL A 237 -30.09 20.05 -9.11
CA VAL A 237 -28.77 20.06 -8.51
C VAL A 237 -28.83 20.85 -7.20
N HIS A 238 -28.64 20.14 -6.09
CA HIS A 238 -28.81 20.68 -4.74
C HIS A 238 -27.52 21.25 -4.19
N THR A 239 -27.60 22.44 -3.62
CA THR A 239 -26.51 23.11 -2.92
C THR A 239 -27.05 23.70 -1.61
N PRO A 240 -26.19 24.03 -0.64
CA PRO A 240 -26.60 24.79 0.54
C PRO A 240 -27.24 26.16 0.23
N ARG A 241 -27.08 26.67 -1.00
CA ARG A 241 -27.52 27.99 -1.44
C ARG A 241 -28.74 27.97 -2.37
N GLY A 242 -29.36 26.80 -2.53
CA GLY A 242 -30.54 26.58 -3.36
C GLY A 242 -30.38 25.43 -4.35
N VAL A 243 -31.40 25.26 -5.18
CA VAL A 243 -31.49 24.20 -6.18
C VAL A 243 -31.44 24.80 -7.58
N VAL A 244 -30.61 24.23 -8.45
CA VAL A 244 -30.54 24.60 -9.86
C VAL A 244 -31.19 23.51 -10.71
N ALA A 245 -32.22 23.86 -11.48
CA ALA A 245 -32.77 22.97 -12.49
C ALA A 245 -31.84 22.93 -13.72
N ALA A 246 -31.32 21.76 -14.06
CA ALA A 246 -30.35 21.56 -15.12
C ALA A 246 -30.87 20.60 -16.20
N HIS A 247 -30.63 20.94 -17.48
CA HIS A 247 -30.85 19.98 -18.57
C HIS A 247 -29.69 18.98 -18.65
N THR A 248 -28.45 19.49 -18.66
CA THR A 248 -27.22 18.68 -18.74
C THR A 248 -26.37 18.91 -17.49
N VAL A 249 -25.90 17.83 -16.85
CA VAL A 249 -24.99 17.90 -15.69
C VAL A 249 -23.67 17.21 -16.04
N ILE A 250 -22.54 17.87 -15.79
CA ILE A 250 -21.20 17.37 -16.13
C ILE A 250 -20.36 17.29 -14.86
N HIS A 251 -19.99 16.06 -14.47
CA HIS A 251 -19.22 15.76 -13.27
C HIS A 251 -17.72 15.85 -13.56
N CYS A 252 -17.10 16.97 -13.18
CA CYS A 252 -15.66 17.23 -13.28
C CYS A 252 -14.99 17.21 -11.89
N THR A 253 -15.46 16.32 -11.02
CA THR A 253 -15.14 16.25 -9.58
C THR A 253 -13.95 15.35 -9.24
N ASN A 254 -13.32 14.73 -10.23
CA ASN A 254 -12.16 13.85 -10.08
C ASN A 254 -12.38 12.75 -9.01
N ALA A 255 -11.66 12.79 -7.90
CA ALA A 255 -11.76 11.81 -6.81
C ALA A 255 -13.11 11.85 -6.07
N TYR A 256 -13.78 13.00 -6.09
CA TYR A 256 -15.02 13.23 -5.34
C TYR A 256 -16.28 12.81 -6.12
N ALA A 257 -16.14 12.27 -7.34
CA ALA A 257 -17.26 11.80 -8.13
C ALA A 257 -18.17 10.78 -7.40
N PRO A 258 -17.64 9.82 -6.60
CA PRO A 258 -18.47 8.88 -5.85
C PRO A 258 -19.43 9.52 -4.84
N ALA A 259 -19.16 10.75 -4.37
CA ALA A 259 -20.07 11.44 -3.46
C ALA A 259 -21.40 11.85 -4.12
N LEU A 260 -21.38 12.08 -5.45
CA LEU A 260 -22.58 12.40 -6.23
C LEU A 260 -23.06 11.23 -7.10
N LEU A 261 -22.18 10.26 -7.33
CA LEU A 261 -22.41 9.08 -8.17
C LEU A 261 -21.99 7.82 -7.39
N PRO A 262 -22.80 7.34 -6.42
CA PRO A 262 -22.39 6.27 -5.51
C PRO A 262 -21.96 4.96 -6.18
N HIS A 263 -22.46 4.68 -7.39
CA HIS A 263 -22.05 3.51 -8.18
C HIS A 263 -20.56 3.54 -8.60
N LEU A 264 -19.88 4.68 -8.47
CA LEU A 264 -18.44 4.83 -8.75
C LEU A 264 -17.53 4.51 -7.57
N ILE A 265 -18.07 4.16 -6.39
CA ILE A 265 -17.28 3.94 -5.17
C ILE A 265 -16.21 2.84 -5.31
N ASN A 266 -16.50 1.80 -6.11
CA ASN A 266 -15.56 0.70 -6.38
C ASN A 266 -14.67 0.97 -7.59
N PHE A 267 -14.86 2.10 -8.29
CA PHE A 267 -14.15 2.45 -9.52
C PHE A 267 -13.16 3.58 -9.33
N ILE A 268 -13.36 4.48 -8.36
CA ILE A 268 -12.47 5.61 -8.09
C ILE A 268 -12.03 5.58 -6.63
N THR A 269 -10.76 5.33 -6.40
CA THR A 269 -10.12 5.43 -5.08
C THR A 269 -9.56 6.85 -4.89
N PRO A 270 -9.94 7.58 -3.83
CA PRO A 270 -9.35 8.86 -3.50
C PRO A 270 -7.98 8.65 -2.87
N LEU A 271 -6.91 9.24 -3.43
CA LEU A 271 -5.55 9.09 -2.91
C LEU A 271 -4.94 10.47 -2.64
N ARG A 272 -4.56 10.73 -1.38
CA ARG A 272 -3.82 11.94 -1.02
C ARG A 272 -2.40 11.90 -1.58
N ALA A 273 -2.08 12.90 -2.40
CA ALA A 273 -0.75 13.22 -2.85
C ALA A 273 -0.23 14.46 -2.11
N GLN A 274 1.10 14.58 -2.00
CA GLN A 274 1.77 15.68 -1.34
C GLN A 274 2.81 16.29 -2.26
N ALA A 275 2.92 17.61 -2.19
CA ALA A 275 3.93 18.37 -2.90
C ALA A 275 4.58 19.41 -1.98
N HIS A 276 5.76 19.84 -2.40
CA HIS A 276 6.75 20.55 -1.62
C HIS A 276 7.35 21.64 -2.49
N ALA A 277 7.38 22.88 -2.01
CA ALA A 277 8.08 23.97 -2.68
C ALA A 277 9.36 24.27 -1.92
N TYR A 278 10.48 24.24 -2.63
CA TYR A 278 11.81 24.51 -2.09
C TYR A 278 12.37 25.81 -2.64
N VAL A 279 12.94 26.63 -1.76
CA VAL A 279 13.85 27.70 -2.17
C VAL A 279 15.20 27.08 -2.48
N ALA A 280 15.64 27.27 -3.73
CA ALA A 280 16.87 26.71 -4.25
C ALA A 280 18.09 27.16 -3.42
N THR A 281 19.04 26.24 -3.23
CA THR A 281 20.36 26.55 -2.69
C THR A 281 21.28 27.09 -3.80
N PRO A 282 22.48 27.62 -3.48
CA PRO A 282 23.44 28.05 -4.50
C PRO A 282 23.83 26.95 -5.51
N ALA A 283 23.65 25.66 -5.19
CA ALA A 283 23.95 24.54 -6.08
C ALA A 283 23.01 24.48 -7.31
N ILE A 284 21.80 25.05 -7.21
CA ILE A 284 20.79 25.08 -8.27
C ILE A 284 20.17 26.46 -8.46
N SER A 285 20.98 27.50 -8.32
CA SER A 285 20.56 28.89 -8.52
C SER A 285 21.33 29.54 -9.69
N GLY A 286 20.75 30.59 -10.27
CA GLY A 286 21.35 31.33 -11.40
C GLY A 286 21.49 30.44 -12.64
N GLU A 287 22.69 30.40 -13.23
CA GLU A 287 22.98 29.57 -14.42
C GLU A 287 22.90 28.06 -14.12
N LYS A 288 22.85 27.67 -12.84
CA LYS A 288 22.81 26.27 -12.39
C LYS A 288 21.39 25.72 -12.18
N ILE A 289 20.33 26.47 -12.52
CA ILE A 289 18.96 25.94 -12.43
C ILE A 289 18.79 24.69 -13.32
N LEU A 290 17.92 23.79 -12.91
CA LEU A 290 17.53 22.64 -13.72
C LEU A 290 16.77 23.11 -14.95
N GLN A 291 17.34 22.82 -16.13
CA GLN A 291 16.73 23.14 -17.42
C GLN A 291 15.66 22.13 -17.83
N THR A 292 15.74 20.93 -17.26
CA THR A 292 14.83 19.81 -17.52
C THR A 292 14.08 19.44 -16.25
N THR A 293 12.94 18.80 -16.45
CA THR A 293 12.17 18.25 -15.34
C THR A 293 12.67 16.84 -15.00
N LEU A 294 12.51 16.42 -13.75
CA LEU A 294 13.00 15.11 -13.30
C LEU A 294 11.86 14.27 -12.73
N SER A 295 12.06 12.97 -12.79
CA SER A 295 11.27 11.98 -12.09
C SER A 295 12.25 10.97 -11.47
N LEU A 296 12.47 11.09 -10.17
CA LEU A 296 13.35 10.20 -9.40
C LEU A 296 12.61 8.92 -9.06
N ARG A 297 13.03 7.78 -9.62
CA ARG A 297 12.28 6.51 -9.56
C ARG A 297 13.03 5.45 -8.77
N TYR A 298 12.40 4.99 -7.70
CA TYR A 298 12.84 3.82 -6.93
C TYR A 298 12.00 2.58 -7.21
N SER A 299 10.76 2.77 -7.65
CA SER A 299 9.85 1.72 -8.14
C SER A 299 8.71 2.38 -8.89
N LEU A 300 7.76 1.59 -9.41
CA LEU A 300 6.57 2.11 -10.09
C LEU A 300 5.72 3.04 -9.20
N HIS A 301 5.68 2.76 -7.89
CA HIS A 301 4.86 3.48 -6.91
C HIS A 301 5.67 4.34 -5.92
N HIS A 302 7.00 4.30 -6.00
CA HIS A 302 7.88 5.14 -5.20
C HIS A 302 8.69 6.08 -6.08
N PHE A 303 8.27 7.35 -6.09
CA PHE A 303 8.94 8.36 -6.90
C PHE A 303 8.73 9.79 -6.39
N PHE A 304 9.60 10.67 -6.86
CA PHE A 304 9.44 12.11 -6.77
C PHE A 304 9.52 12.74 -8.15
N SER A 305 8.48 13.46 -8.55
CA SER A 305 8.56 14.36 -9.70
C SER A 305 9.12 15.71 -9.25
N LEU A 306 9.95 16.33 -10.06
CA LEU A 306 10.61 17.59 -9.73
C LEU A 306 10.61 18.52 -10.95
N ILE A 307 10.20 19.77 -10.73
CA ILE A 307 10.39 20.87 -11.68
C ILE A 307 11.13 22.02 -10.97
N GLN A 308 11.91 22.80 -11.69
CA GLN A 308 12.43 24.07 -11.20
C GLN A 308 11.88 25.20 -12.07
N ARG A 309 11.26 26.19 -11.43
CA ARG A 309 10.63 27.31 -12.11
C ARG A 309 11.69 28.34 -12.52
N PRO A 310 11.82 28.70 -13.81
CA PRO A 310 12.77 29.72 -14.24
C PRO A 310 12.41 31.14 -13.77
N SER A 311 11.12 31.42 -13.52
CA SER A 311 10.66 32.77 -13.17
C SER A 311 11.08 33.21 -11.76
N ASP A 312 11.26 32.28 -10.83
CA ASP A 312 11.59 32.57 -9.43
C ASP A 312 12.61 31.60 -8.80
N GLY A 313 13.05 30.58 -9.53
CA GLY A 313 14.00 29.58 -9.07
C GLY A 313 13.43 28.53 -8.12
N ILE A 314 12.14 28.60 -7.75
CA ILE A 314 11.51 27.67 -6.81
C ILE A 314 11.47 26.27 -7.42
N VAL A 315 11.90 25.28 -6.62
CA VAL A 315 11.82 23.86 -6.99
C VAL A 315 10.54 23.28 -6.42
N ILE A 316 9.69 22.72 -7.28
CA ILE A 316 8.48 22.02 -6.86
C ILE A 316 8.73 20.52 -6.98
N MET A 317 8.61 19.81 -5.86
CA MET A 317 8.62 18.36 -5.81
C MET A 317 7.23 17.82 -5.51
N GLY A 318 6.77 16.82 -6.26
CA GLY A 318 5.58 16.03 -5.96
C GLY A 318 5.99 14.60 -5.64
N GLY A 319 5.48 14.03 -4.55
CA GLY A 319 5.94 12.72 -4.06
C GLY A 319 4.84 11.69 -3.89
N SER A 320 5.15 10.43 -4.22
CA SER A 320 4.49 9.26 -3.63
C SER A 320 5.55 8.36 -3.00
N SER A 321 5.65 8.33 -1.66
CA SER A 321 6.59 7.41 -1.00
C SER A 321 5.90 6.14 -0.54
N VAL A 322 6.39 4.99 -1.01
CA VAL A 322 6.25 3.71 -0.31
C VAL A 322 7.65 3.10 -0.25
N LYS A 323 8.35 3.29 0.88
CA LYS A 323 9.54 2.48 1.20
C LYS A 323 9.56 2.17 2.70
N THR A 324 8.90 1.08 3.05
CA THR A 324 9.46 -0.15 3.63
C THR A 324 8.30 -1.15 3.73
N ALA A 325 8.58 -2.46 3.63
CA ALA A 325 7.54 -3.49 3.70
C ALA A 325 6.68 -3.37 4.98
N GLU A 326 7.30 -2.99 6.12
CA GLU A 326 6.64 -2.78 7.41
C GLU A 326 5.87 -1.44 7.52
N ALA A 327 6.31 -0.37 6.85
CA ALA A 327 5.60 0.92 6.87
C ALA A 327 4.49 1.02 5.80
N SER A 328 4.46 0.08 4.83
CA SER A 328 3.60 0.18 3.65
C SER A 328 2.11 0.07 3.95
N GLU A 329 1.70 -0.71 4.96
CA GLU A 329 0.28 -0.98 5.20
C GLU A 329 -0.41 0.14 5.99
N LYS A 330 0.22 0.64 7.07
CA LYS A 330 -0.30 1.80 7.82
C LYS A 330 -0.27 3.08 6.97
N ILE A 331 0.78 3.30 6.18
CA ILE A 331 0.89 4.50 5.33
C ILE A 331 -0.05 4.39 4.12
N ALA A 332 -0.22 3.23 3.49
CA ALA A 332 -1.19 3.07 2.40
C ALA A 332 -2.63 3.27 2.87
N ALA A 333 -3.00 2.72 4.04
CA ALA A 333 -4.31 2.98 4.65
C ALA A 333 -4.52 4.47 5.01
N SER A 334 -3.46 5.20 5.37
CA SER A 334 -3.52 6.65 5.65
C SER A 334 -3.55 7.56 4.41
N LYS A 335 -3.37 7.01 3.20
CA LYS A 335 -3.39 7.76 1.93
C LYS A 335 -4.73 7.71 1.23
N GLU A 336 -5.50 6.64 1.41
CA GLU A 336 -6.89 6.62 0.96
C GLU A 336 -7.68 7.58 1.83
N THR A 337 -8.01 8.75 1.30
CA THR A 337 -8.72 9.79 2.05
C THR A 337 -9.29 10.83 1.10
N TYR A 338 -10.39 11.45 1.52
CA TYR A 338 -10.96 12.65 0.91
C TYR A 338 -10.46 13.94 1.57
N ASP A 339 -9.70 13.83 2.66
CA ASP A 339 -9.17 14.97 3.39
C ASP A 339 -7.80 15.41 2.85
N ASP A 340 -7.74 16.63 2.31
CA ASP A 340 -6.53 17.32 1.87
C ASP A 340 -6.14 18.50 2.78
N GLY A 341 -6.64 18.53 4.03
CA GLY A 341 -6.31 19.55 5.04
C GLY A 341 -4.95 19.39 5.71
N ASP A 342 -4.43 18.16 5.75
CA ASP A 342 -3.19 17.81 6.45
C ASP A 342 -2.14 17.16 5.52
N TYR A 343 -0.87 17.14 5.93
CA TYR A 343 0.27 16.54 5.23
C TYR A 343 1.09 15.59 6.11
N SER A 344 1.87 14.71 5.48
CA SER A 344 2.77 13.81 6.20
C SER A 344 4.14 14.47 6.44
N GLU A 345 4.50 14.67 7.71
CA GLU A 345 5.84 15.14 8.10
C GLU A 345 6.93 14.18 7.64
N GLN A 346 6.71 12.88 7.77
CA GLN A 346 7.64 11.85 7.27
C GLN A 346 7.88 11.98 5.75
N MET A 347 6.83 12.28 4.97
CA MET A 347 7.00 12.54 3.53
C MET A 347 7.76 13.84 3.26
N ALA A 348 7.58 14.87 4.10
CA ALA A 348 8.34 16.12 4.01
C ALA A 348 9.84 15.89 4.32
N GLU A 349 10.16 15.13 5.37
CA GLU A 349 11.53 14.77 5.72
C GLU A 349 12.21 13.93 4.64
N ASN A 350 11.50 12.93 4.10
CA ASN A 350 12.03 12.11 3.01
C ASN A 350 12.24 12.94 1.73
N SER A 351 11.30 13.82 1.39
CA SER A 351 11.47 14.75 0.26
C SER A 351 12.69 15.66 0.46
N LYS A 352 12.89 16.19 1.66
CA LYS A 352 14.03 17.05 2.00
C LYS A 352 15.36 16.29 1.86
N LYS A 353 15.39 15.03 2.29
CA LYS A 353 16.54 14.15 2.09
C LYS A 353 16.84 13.97 0.60
N GLN A 354 15.83 13.65 -0.22
CA GLN A 354 16.04 13.47 -1.66
C GLN A 354 16.47 14.76 -2.36
N PHE A 355 15.93 15.90 -1.96
CA PHE A 355 16.35 17.20 -2.46
C PHE A 355 17.82 17.47 -2.14
N ASN A 356 18.28 17.16 -0.93
CA ASN A 356 19.69 17.33 -0.55
C ASN A 356 20.61 16.35 -1.29
N ASP A 357 20.18 15.10 -1.51
CA ASP A 357 20.97 14.08 -2.21
C ASP A 357 21.17 14.39 -3.71
N LEU A 358 20.29 15.21 -4.31
CA LEU A 358 20.39 15.66 -5.71
C LEU A 358 21.54 16.63 -5.98
N TYR A 359 22.10 17.31 -4.98
CA TYR A 359 22.98 18.45 -5.22
C TYR A 359 24.30 18.31 -4.49
N LEU A 360 25.25 17.69 -5.21
CA LEU A 360 26.65 17.55 -4.88
C LEU A 360 27.32 18.94 -4.70
N GLU A 361 27.38 19.45 -3.48
CA GLU A 361 28.60 20.07 -2.96
C GLU A 361 28.86 19.58 -1.54
N PRO A 362 30.03 18.98 -1.25
CA PRO A 362 30.41 18.62 0.10
C PRO A 362 30.90 19.89 0.81
N ARG A 363 30.00 20.80 1.25
CA ARG A 363 30.25 21.86 2.26
C ARG A 363 29.07 22.82 2.42
N SER A 364 28.08 22.40 3.20
CA SER A 364 27.39 23.20 4.23
C SER A 364 26.16 22.41 4.68
N THR A 365 26.20 21.80 5.86
CA THR A 365 25.03 21.14 6.47
C THR A 365 23.98 22.14 6.98
N LYS A 366 24.24 23.45 6.87
CA LYS A 366 23.28 24.52 7.20
C LYS A 366 22.78 25.19 5.93
N THR A 367 21.51 24.99 5.62
CA THR A 367 20.73 25.89 4.75
C THR A 367 20.72 27.27 5.39
N ARG A 368 20.87 28.33 4.59
CA ARG A 368 20.70 29.71 5.08
C ARG A 368 19.24 29.92 5.50
N PRO A 369 18.94 30.80 6.46
CA PRO A 369 17.55 31.21 6.72
C PRO A 369 16.89 31.65 5.40
N GLY A 370 15.76 31.05 5.06
CA GLY A 370 15.05 31.28 3.79
C GLY A 370 15.32 30.24 2.69
N GLU A 371 16.35 29.39 2.80
CA GLU A 371 16.59 28.26 1.90
C GLU A 371 15.91 26.97 2.39
N GLY A 372 15.68 26.00 1.49
CA GLY A 372 15.14 24.69 1.86
C GLY A 372 13.63 24.60 1.65
N LEU A 373 12.89 23.99 2.57
CA LEU A 373 11.46 23.67 2.42
C LEU A 373 10.57 24.67 3.16
N PRO A 374 10.17 25.81 2.56
CA PRO A 374 9.24 26.74 3.19
C PRO A 374 7.78 26.28 3.19
N HIS A 375 7.36 25.43 2.23
CA HIS A 375 5.93 25.18 2.02
C HIS A 375 5.62 23.75 1.56
N VAL A 376 4.57 23.18 2.14
CA VAL A 376 4.06 21.83 1.86
C VAL A 376 2.54 21.90 1.68
N TRP A 377 2.00 21.17 0.72
CA TRP A 377 0.56 21.05 0.53
C TRP A 377 0.18 19.66 0.03
N THR A 378 -1.12 19.36 0.11
CA THR A 378 -1.69 18.10 -0.35
C THR A 378 -2.82 18.33 -1.34
N GLY A 379 -3.21 17.26 -2.03
CA GLY A 379 -4.38 17.23 -2.89
C GLY A 379 -4.82 15.79 -3.15
N ILE A 380 -6.07 15.61 -3.56
CA ILE A 380 -6.65 14.28 -3.76
C ILE A 380 -6.64 13.89 -5.25
N LEU A 381 -5.98 12.78 -5.55
CA LEU A 381 -6.01 12.09 -6.84
C LEU A 381 -7.21 11.16 -6.91
N GLY A 382 -7.86 11.08 -8.08
CA GLY A 382 -8.85 10.04 -8.36
C GLY A 382 -8.17 8.92 -9.12
N MET A 383 -7.92 7.80 -8.44
CA MET A 383 -7.28 6.61 -9.03
C MET A 383 -8.39 5.68 -9.53
N THR A 384 -8.38 5.36 -10.82
CA THR A 384 -9.33 4.39 -11.39
C THR A 384 -8.74 2.98 -11.37
N THR A 385 -9.60 1.98 -11.32
CA THR A 385 -9.20 0.55 -11.29
C THR A 385 -8.35 0.13 -12.49
N ASP A 386 -8.52 0.80 -13.64
CA ASP A 386 -7.86 0.50 -14.90
C ASP A 386 -6.80 1.53 -15.32
N SER A 387 -6.46 2.46 -14.42
CA SER A 387 -5.47 3.53 -14.62
C SER A 387 -5.74 4.50 -15.78
N ILE A 388 -6.99 4.58 -16.28
CA ILE A 388 -7.43 5.54 -17.31
C ILE A 388 -8.69 6.31 -16.88
N PRO A 389 -8.84 7.60 -17.28
CA PRO A 389 -9.95 8.42 -16.81
C PRO A 389 -11.32 7.95 -17.32
N LEU A 390 -12.35 8.29 -16.54
CA LEU A 390 -13.75 8.13 -16.92
C LEU A 390 -14.19 9.33 -17.76
N LEU A 391 -14.63 9.05 -18.99
CA LEU A 391 -15.13 10.03 -19.95
C LEU A 391 -16.41 9.56 -20.64
N GLY A 392 -17.45 10.40 -20.65
CA GLY A 392 -18.64 10.16 -21.46
C GLY A 392 -19.96 10.24 -20.68
N PRO A 393 -21.06 9.73 -21.27
CA PRO A 393 -22.38 9.75 -20.63
C PRO A 393 -22.43 8.75 -19.47
N ILE A 394 -23.29 9.01 -18.49
CA ILE A 394 -23.51 8.10 -17.36
C ILE A 394 -24.75 7.26 -17.62
N ASP A 395 -24.59 5.94 -17.64
CA ASP A 395 -25.69 5.02 -17.97
C ASP A 395 -26.84 5.11 -16.97
N GLY A 396 -28.07 5.14 -17.50
CA GLY A 396 -29.28 5.30 -16.69
C GLY A 396 -29.53 6.73 -16.18
N LEU A 397 -28.59 7.66 -16.39
CA LEU A 397 -28.71 9.06 -15.99
C LEU A 397 -28.62 9.97 -17.24
N GLU A 398 -29.67 9.95 -18.06
CA GLU A 398 -29.73 10.71 -19.32
C GLU A 398 -29.44 12.21 -19.10
N GLY A 399 -28.50 12.76 -19.88
CA GLY A 399 -28.05 14.15 -19.74
C GLY A 399 -26.99 14.36 -18.66
N GLN A 400 -26.56 13.32 -17.93
CA GLN A 400 -25.38 13.39 -17.06
C GLN A 400 -24.14 12.83 -17.74
N TRP A 401 -23.01 13.51 -17.54
CA TRP A 401 -21.72 13.22 -18.15
C TRP A 401 -20.60 13.25 -17.12
N ILE A 402 -19.49 12.56 -17.37
CA ILE A 402 -18.33 12.50 -16.47
C ILE A 402 -17.02 12.81 -17.18
N CYS A 403 -16.12 13.51 -16.47
CA CYS A 403 -14.74 13.80 -16.83
C CYS A 403 -13.87 13.77 -15.57
N ALA A 404 -13.51 12.58 -15.10
CA ALA A 404 -12.93 12.36 -13.76
C ALA A 404 -11.93 11.18 -13.72
N GLY A 405 -11.21 11.03 -12.61
CA GLY A 405 -10.33 9.88 -12.39
C GLY A 405 -9.02 9.93 -13.17
N PHE A 406 -8.28 11.04 -13.09
CA PHE A 406 -7.11 11.24 -13.97
C PHE A 406 -5.83 10.51 -13.54
N ASN A 407 -5.83 9.75 -12.44
CA ASN A 407 -4.69 8.89 -12.04
C ASN A 407 -3.35 9.64 -11.90
N GLY A 408 -3.37 10.94 -11.57
CA GLY A 408 -2.16 11.77 -11.52
C GLY A 408 -1.66 12.29 -12.88
N HIS A 409 -2.30 11.93 -14.00
CA HIS A 409 -1.93 12.32 -15.37
C HIS A 409 -2.84 13.43 -15.95
N GLY A 410 -3.49 14.24 -15.10
CA GLY A 410 -4.48 15.23 -15.54
C GLY A 410 -3.95 16.20 -16.61
N MET A 411 -2.79 16.83 -16.36
CA MET A 411 -2.19 17.77 -17.31
C MET A 411 -1.78 17.14 -18.64
N ALA A 412 -1.45 15.85 -18.65
CA ALA A 412 -1.06 15.09 -19.84
C ALA A 412 -2.27 14.49 -20.59
N ARG A 413 -3.50 14.64 -20.08
CA ARG A 413 -4.70 14.02 -20.66
C ARG A 413 -5.80 15.03 -21.00
N ILE A 414 -6.07 16.01 -20.12
CA ILE A 414 -7.32 16.80 -20.15
C ILE A 414 -7.53 17.61 -21.42
N PHE A 415 -6.47 18.17 -22.02
CA PHE A 415 -6.58 19.01 -23.23
C PHE A 415 -7.05 18.28 -24.50
N LEU A 416 -7.12 16.95 -24.48
CA LEU A 416 -7.81 16.18 -25.51
C LEU A 416 -9.17 15.67 -25.02
N ARG A 417 -9.31 15.39 -23.72
CA ARG A 417 -10.53 14.79 -23.13
C ARG A 417 -11.69 15.77 -23.01
N ALA A 418 -11.46 16.97 -22.50
CA ALA A 418 -12.53 17.97 -22.37
C ALA A 418 -13.12 18.36 -23.74
N PRO A 419 -12.31 18.64 -24.78
CA PRO A 419 -12.83 18.83 -26.13
C PRO A 419 -13.54 17.60 -26.71
N GLY A 420 -12.99 16.40 -26.48
CA GLY A 420 -13.66 15.15 -26.86
C GLY A 420 -15.02 14.98 -26.20
N LEU A 421 -15.17 15.33 -24.92
CA LEU A 421 -16.44 15.27 -24.21
C LEU A 421 -17.47 16.23 -24.80
N VAL A 422 -17.07 17.46 -25.11
CA VAL A 422 -17.98 18.45 -25.71
C VAL A 422 -18.48 17.99 -27.08
N LYS A 423 -17.61 17.37 -27.91
CA LYS A 423 -18.05 16.73 -29.16
C LYS A 423 -19.15 15.70 -28.93
N LEU A 424 -19.01 14.84 -27.91
CA LEU A 424 -20.03 13.84 -27.56
C LEU A 424 -21.32 14.47 -27.04
N ILE A 425 -21.23 15.50 -26.19
CA ILE A 425 -22.39 16.27 -25.69
C ILE A 425 -23.16 16.90 -26.85
N SER A 426 -22.45 17.37 -27.88
CA SER A 426 -23.01 17.94 -29.12
C SER A 426 -23.47 16.88 -30.14
N GLY A 427 -23.52 15.60 -29.76
CA GLY A 427 -24.06 14.51 -30.59
C GLY A 427 -23.11 13.98 -31.66
N LYS A 428 -21.82 14.31 -31.62
CA LYS A 428 -20.82 13.73 -32.52
C LYS A 428 -20.42 12.31 -32.06
N SER A 429 -19.86 11.53 -33.00
CA SER A 429 -19.44 10.15 -32.73
C SER A 429 -18.15 10.08 -31.91
N TRP A 430 -17.86 8.91 -31.32
CA TRP A 430 -16.63 8.68 -30.56
C TRP A 430 -15.38 8.86 -31.42
N GLU A 431 -15.41 8.41 -32.67
CA GLU A 431 -14.30 8.48 -33.62
C GLU A 431 -13.87 9.93 -33.86
N SER A 432 -14.83 10.86 -33.91
CA SER A 432 -14.57 12.29 -34.09
C SER A 432 -13.79 12.93 -32.93
N THR A 433 -13.73 12.27 -31.78
CA THR A 433 -13.01 12.75 -30.60
C THR A 433 -11.50 12.53 -30.72
N GLY A 434 -11.05 11.57 -31.54
CA GLY A 434 -9.65 11.16 -31.63
C GLY A 434 -9.12 10.46 -30.37
N LEU A 435 -10.02 9.99 -29.51
CA LEU A 435 -9.69 9.37 -28.24
C LEU A 435 -9.60 7.83 -28.36
N PRO A 436 -8.67 7.17 -27.64
CA PRO A 436 -8.63 5.71 -27.54
C PRO A 436 -9.98 5.15 -27.07
N GLU A 437 -10.44 4.08 -27.70
CA GLU A 437 -11.75 3.47 -27.47
C GLU A 437 -11.95 3.01 -26.03
N CYS A 438 -10.88 2.55 -25.37
CA CYS A 438 -10.88 2.17 -23.96
C CYS A 438 -11.26 3.32 -23.02
N PHE A 439 -11.23 4.59 -23.44
CA PHE A 439 -11.62 5.72 -22.58
C PHE A 439 -13.13 5.95 -22.57
N ARG A 440 -13.88 5.26 -23.44
CA ARG A 440 -15.33 5.36 -23.48
C ARG A 440 -15.92 4.75 -22.22
N SER A 441 -16.55 5.58 -21.39
CA SER A 441 -17.41 5.11 -20.32
C SER A 441 -18.62 4.44 -20.97
N THR A 442 -18.64 3.12 -20.98
CA THR A 442 -19.78 2.33 -21.45
C THR A 442 -20.28 1.48 -20.29
N ARG A 443 -21.53 1.05 -20.39
CA ARG A 443 -22.11 0.01 -19.53
C ARG A 443 -21.22 -1.21 -19.46
N VAL A 444 -20.57 -1.54 -20.59
CA VAL A 444 -19.59 -2.62 -20.72
C VAL A 444 -18.31 -2.33 -19.94
N LYS A 445 -17.87 -1.08 -19.76
CA LYS A 445 -16.70 -0.74 -18.93
C LYS A 445 -17.03 -0.80 -17.43
N MET A 446 -18.22 -0.36 -17.03
CA MET A 446 -18.71 -0.54 -15.65
C MET A 446 -19.09 -2.02 -15.37
N GLN A 447 -19.50 -2.81 -16.37
CA GLN A 447 -19.86 -4.24 -16.24
C GLN A 447 -18.71 -5.23 -16.51
N ARG A 448 -17.68 -4.86 -17.29
CA ARG A 448 -16.42 -5.63 -17.45
C ARG A 448 -15.51 -5.46 -16.24
N MET A 449 -15.76 -4.43 -15.42
CA MET A 449 -15.00 -4.14 -14.21
C MET A 449 -15.85 -4.18 -12.92
N GLU A 450 -17.18 -4.34 -13.01
CA GLU A 450 -17.84 -5.29 -12.11
C GLU A 450 -17.20 -6.65 -12.37
N PRO A 451 -16.83 -7.43 -11.34
CA PRO A 451 -16.48 -8.83 -11.54
C PRO A 451 -17.59 -9.44 -12.39
N SER A 452 -17.21 -9.85 -13.61
CA SER A 452 -18.14 -10.28 -14.64
C SER A 452 -19.23 -11.17 -14.02
N LYS A 453 -20.49 -10.86 -14.33
CA LYS A 453 -21.56 -11.86 -14.26
C LYS A 453 -21.29 -12.99 -15.26
N LEU A 454 -20.24 -13.78 -15.07
CA LEU A 454 -20.50 -15.20 -14.89
C LEU A 454 -21.52 -15.25 -13.76
N LYS A 455 -22.54 -16.09 -13.84
CA LYS A 455 -23.18 -16.55 -12.62
C LYS A 455 -22.12 -17.31 -11.79
N MET A 456 -21.18 -16.61 -11.19
CA MET A 456 -20.42 -17.08 -10.06
C MET A 456 -21.16 -16.50 -8.88
N SER A 457 -21.73 -17.40 -8.08
CA SER A 457 -21.99 -17.12 -6.68
C SER A 457 -20.85 -16.31 -6.06
N ARG A 458 -21.13 -15.50 -5.03
CA ARG A 458 -20.05 -14.86 -4.26
C ARG A 458 -19.00 -15.93 -3.93
N PRO A 459 -17.69 -15.63 -4.05
CA PRO A 459 -16.66 -16.62 -3.78
C PRO A 459 -16.89 -17.20 -2.39
N LYS A 460 -16.81 -18.52 -2.26
CA LYS A 460 -16.96 -19.13 -0.94
C LYS A 460 -15.64 -19.01 -0.18
N VAL A 461 -15.74 -18.73 1.11
CA VAL A 461 -14.61 -18.79 2.04
C VAL A 461 -14.93 -19.80 3.12
N MET A 462 -13.97 -20.67 3.42
CA MET A 462 -14.14 -21.70 4.44
C MET A 462 -13.53 -21.24 5.75
N LEU A 463 -14.28 -21.42 6.84
CA LEU A 463 -13.79 -21.29 8.21
C LEU A 463 -13.58 -22.68 8.80
N LEU A 464 -12.32 -23.13 8.85
CA LEU A 464 -11.92 -24.40 9.46
C LEU A 464 -11.33 -24.12 10.85
N GLY A 465 -12.07 -24.47 11.89
CA GLY A 465 -11.72 -24.16 13.27
C GLY A 465 -12.65 -23.11 13.89
N THR A 466 -12.19 -22.51 14.97
CA THR A 466 -12.99 -21.58 15.79
C THR A 466 -12.42 -20.16 15.74
N LEU A 467 -13.32 -19.19 15.89
CA LEU A 467 -12.94 -17.79 16.13
C LEU A 467 -13.39 -17.48 17.54
N GLU A 468 -12.45 -17.05 18.38
CA GLU A 468 -12.69 -16.70 19.77
C GLU A 468 -12.89 -15.20 19.96
N HIS A 469 -12.20 -14.36 19.18
CA HIS A 469 -12.15 -12.91 19.42
C HIS A 469 -12.51 -12.04 18.20
N ALA A 470 -12.44 -12.57 16.98
CA ALA A 470 -12.56 -11.78 15.74
C ALA A 470 -13.82 -12.09 14.91
N GLN A 471 -14.96 -12.39 15.57
CA GLN A 471 -16.21 -12.72 14.88
C GLN A 471 -16.74 -11.56 14.03
N ASP A 472 -16.55 -10.31 14.46
CA ASP A 472 -16.92 -9.12 13.69
C ASP A 472 -16.06 -8.97 12.42
N ALA A 473 -14.76 -9.25 12.53
CA ALA A 473 -13.85 -9.25 11.40
C ALA A 473 -14.26 -10.30 10.35
N TRP A 474 -14.65 -11.51 10.80
CA TRP A 474 -15.17 -12.54 9.90
C TRP A 474 -16.52 -12.17 9.30
N SER A 475 -17.44 -11.65 10.12
CA SER A 475 -18.79 -11.25 9.69
C SER A 475 -18.75 -10.15 8.62
N SER A 476 -17.77 -9.25 8.70
CA SER A 476 -17.57 -8.21 7.69
C SER A 476 -17.04 -8.73 6.33
N LEU A 477 -16.83 -10.05 6.16
CA LEU A 477 -16.64 -10.69 4.85
C LEU A 477 -17.96 -10.95 4.11
N ALA A 478 -19.11 -10.95 4.80
CA ALA A 478 -20.41 -11.28 4.21
C ALA A 478 -20.80 -10.46 2.95
N PRO A 479 -20.43 -9.17 2.83
CA PRO A 479 -20.72 -8.41 1.60
C PRO A 479 -19.93 -8.88 0.37
N ILE A 480 -18.81 -9.60 0.56
CA ILE A 480 -17.83 -9.93 -0.48
C ILE A 480 -17.60 -11.43 -0.68
N ALA A 481 -18.04 -12.29 0.24
CA ALA A 481 -17.88 -13.74 0.17
C ALA A 481 -19.00 -14.49 0.90
N ASP A 482 -19.29 -15.72 0.45
CA ASP A 482 -20.17 -16.65 1.15
C ASP A 482 -19.35 -17.52 2.13
N SER A 483 -19.63 -17.44 3.43
CA SER A 483 -18.91 -18.24 4.42
C SER A 483 -19.49 -19.66 4.52
N ILE A 484 -18.63 -20.67 4.54
CA ILE A 484 -18.99 -22.06 4.84
C ILE A 484 -18.14 -22.62 5.98
N ARG A 485 -18.64 -23.66 6.63
CA ARG A 485 -17.91 -24.48 7.60
C ARG A 485 -17.99 -25.96 7.19
N PRO A 486 -16.89 -26.72 7.30
CA PRO A 486 -16.92 -28.17 7.10
C PRO A 486 -17.77 -28.85 8.18
N LYS A 487 -18.41 -29.96 7.83
CA LYS A 487 -19.18 -30.81 8.76
C LYS A 487 -18.34 -31.94 9.35
N SER A 488 -17.27 -32.31 8.65
CA SER A 488 -16.30 -33.30 9.08
C SER A 488 -15.63 -32.94 10.41
N THR A 489 -15.30 -33.97 11.18
CA THR A 489 -14.65 -33.87 12.49
C THR A 489 -13.33 -34.65 12.55
N ASN A 490 -12.96 -35.33 11.48
CA ASN A 490 -11.72 -36.09 11.32
C ASN A 490 -11.27 -36.07 9.85
N ARG A 491 -10.00 -36.41 9.62
CA ARG A 491 -9.35 -36.30 8.31
C ARG A 491 -10.05 -37.10 7.21
N ALA A 492 -10.42 -38.34 7.50
CA ALA A 492 -11.03 -39.23 6.51
C ALA A 492 -12.35 -38.65 6.00
N ASP A 493 -13.18 -38.14 6.92
CA ASP A 493 -14.43 -37.48 6.58
C ASP A 493 -14.21 -36.12 5.90
N PHE A 494 -13.18 -35.36 6.27
CA PHE A 494 -12.84 -34.08 5.62
C PHE A 494 -12.46 -34.28 4.15
N ILE A 495 -11.63 -35.28 3.86
CA ILE A 495 -11.26 -35.65 2.49
C ILE A 495 -12.48 -36.14 1.71
N LYS A 496 -13.36 -36.94 2.34
CA LYS A 496 -14.60 -37.42 1.73
C LYS A 496 -15.57 -36.27 1.42
N GLU A 497 -15.71 -35.32 2.33
CA GLU A 497 -16.53 -34.11 2.17
C GLU A 497 -15.98 -33.21 1.05
N ALA A 498 -14.67 -33.02 0.98
CA ALA A 498 -14.03 -32.29 -0.11
C ALA A 498 -14.33 -32.92 -1.48
N LYS A 499 -14.17 -34.25 -1.58
CA LYS A 499 -14.43 -35.03 -2.80
C LYS A 499 -15.91 -35.09 -3.20
N SER A 500 -16.84 -34.82 -2.28
CA SER A 500 -18.28 -34.84 -2.59
C SER A 500 -18.78 -33.57 -3.29
N GLY A 501 -17.91 -32.57 -3.52
CA GLY A 501 -18.28 -31.26 -4.05
C GLY A 501 -18.84 -30.29 -3.00
N ALA A 502 -18.84 -30.65 -1.71
CA ALA A 502 -19.35 -29.78 -0.65
C ALA A 502 -18.55 -28.46 -0.56
N PHE A 503 -17.29 -28.48 -0.97
CA PHE A 503 -16.40 -27.32 -0.97
C PHE A 503 -16.36 -26.57 -2.31
N ASP A 504 -17.16 -26.97 -3.30
CA ASP A 504 -17.16 -26.33 -4.63
C ASP A 504 -17.38 -24.82 -4.55
N GLY A 505 -16.49 -24.07 -5.19
CA GLY A 505 -16.48 -22.60 -5.19
C GLY A 505 -15.75 -21.97 -4.01
N VAL A 506 -15.18 -22.75 -3.09
CA VAL A 506 -14.27 -22.23 -2.05
C VAL A 506 -12.98 -21.76 -2.71
N VAL A 507 -12.63 -20.49 -2.44
CA VAL A 507 -11.45 -19.83 -2.97
C VAL A 507 -10.36 -19.69 -1.91
N ALA A 508 -10.77 -19.35 -0.67
CA ALA A 508 -9.86 -19.16 0.44
C ALA A 508 -10.35 -19.91 1.69
N LEU A 509 -9.40 -20.37 2.48
CA LEU A 509 -9.60 -21.03 3.76
C LEU A 509 -8.95 -20.21 4.87
N TYR A 510 -9.70 -19.90 5.93
CA TYR A 510 -9.11 -19.60 7.24
C TYR A 510 -8.92 -20.91 8.00
N ARG A 511 -7.77 -21.07 8.64
CA ARG A 511 -7.56 -22.15 9.61
C ARG A 511 -6.74 -21.71 10.81
N ASP A 512 -7.00 -22.31 11.98
CA ASP A 512 -6.14 -22.21 13.16
C ASP A 512 -5.25 -23.46 13.32
N TYR A 513 -4.33 -23.43 14.29
CA TYR A 513 -3.42 -24.56 14.54
C TYR A 513 -4.14 -25.85 14.97
N TYR A 514 -5.18 -25.74 15.80
CA TYR A 514 -5.93 -26.88 16.34
C TYR A 514 -6.84 -27.55 15.33
N SER A 515 -7.20 -26.83 14.26
CA SER A 515 -7.99 -27.30 13.13
C SER A 515 -7.40 -28.53 12.44
N VAL A 516 -6.11 -28.82 12.67
CA VAL A 516 -5.43 -30.02 12.17
C VAL A 516 -6.08 -31.31 12.69
N THR A 517 -6.75 -31.28 13.85
CA THR A 517 -7.46 -32.45 14.38
C THR A 517 -8.64 -32.85 13.50
N VAL A 518 -9.20 -31.90 12.76
CA VAL A 518 -10.28 -32.10 11.79
C VAL A 518 -9.74 -32.45 10.41
N SER A 519 -8.85 -31.63 9.84
CA SER A 519 -8.39 -31.84 8.46
C SER A 519 -7.23 -32.83 8.33
N GLY A 520 -6.47 -33.05 9.41
CA GLY A 520 -5.09 -33.52 9.30
C GLY A 520 -4.18 -32.47 8.64
N ARG A 521 -2.96 -32.89 8.31
CA ARG A 521 -1.97 -32.04 7.63
C ARG A 521 -2.45 -31.68 6.22
N PHE A 522 -2.14 -30.47 5.78
CA PHE A 522 -2.36 -30.03 4.40
C PHE A 522 -1.20 -30.53 3.53
N ASP A 523 -1.21 -31.83 3.27
CA ASP A 523 -0.26 -32.55 2.42
C ASP A 523 -0.85 -32.81 1.01
N ALA A 524 -0.08 -33.45 0.13
CA ALA A 524 -0.50 -33.72 -1.24
C ALA A 524 -1.86 -34.45 -1.33
N GLU A 525 -2.11 -35.45 -0.48
CA GLU A 525 -3.37 -36.21 -0.47
C GLU A 525 -4.59 -35.30 -0.20
N LEU A 526 -4.50 -34.46 0.83
CA LEU A 526 -5.57 -33.54 1.16
C LEU A 526 -5.73 -32.47 0.08
N LEU A 527 -4.64 -31.90 -0.41
CA LEU A 527 -4.65 -30.86 -1.43
C LEU A 527 -5.26 -31.37 -2.75
N ASP A 528 -5.05 -32.64 -3.11
CA ASP A 528 -5.68 -33.28 -4.28
C ASP A 528 -7.18 -33.50 -4.14
N ALA A 529 -7.69 -33.56 -2.89
CA ALA A 529 -9.11 -33.65 -2.60
C ALA A 529 -9.83 -32.29 -2.70
N MET A 530 -9.09 -31.18 -2.66
CA MET A 530 -9.66 -29.83 -2.68
C MET A 530 -10.16 -29.42 -4.07
N PRO A 531 -11.20 -28.58 -4.16
CA PRO A 531 -11.76 -28.14 -5.44
C PRO A 531 -10.76 -27.25 -6.20
N LYS A 532 -10.84 -27.25 -7.54
CA LYS A 532 -9.96 -26.43 -8.40
C LYS A 532 -10.02 -24.91 -8.14
N SER A 533 -11.12 -24.44 -7.55
CA SER A 533 -11.30 -23.04 -7.14
C SER A 533 -10.43 -22.66 -5.95
N PHE A 534 -9.92 -23.63 -5.19
CA PHE A 534 -9.14 -23.42 -3.99
C PHE A 534 -7.77 -22.85 -4.31
N LYS A 535 -7.46 -21.67 -3.75
CA LYS A 535 -6.25 -20.90 -4.08
C LYS A 535 -5.49 -20.37 -2.88
N TYR A 536 -6.12 -20.27 -1.70
CA TYR A 536 -5.50 -19.59 -0.56
C TYR A 536 -5.73 -20.33 0.75
N ILE A 537 -4.65 -20.57 1.49
CA ILE A 537 -4.66 -21.01 2.89
C ILE A 537 -4.19 -19.84 3.76
N CYS A 538 -5.09 -19.36 4.61
CA CYS A 538 -4.83 -18.28 5.56
C CYS A 538 -4.71 -18.88 6.96
N HIS A 539 -3.47 -19.15 7.37
CA HIS A 539 -3.16 -19.82 8.63
C HIS A 539 -3.04 -18.82 9.77
N ASN A 540 -3.84 -19.00 10.81
CA ASN A 540 -3.70 -18.34 12.10
C ASN A 540 -2.64 -19.08 12.93
N GLY A 541 -1.39 -18.59 12.83
CA GLY A 541 -0.23 -19.10 13.55
C GLY A 541 1.07 -18.61 12.92
N ALA A 542 2.10 -18.42 13.74
CA ALA A 542 3.42 -18.05 13.22
C ALA A 542 4.15 -19.26 12.59
N GLY A 543 4.10 -20.43 13.23
CA GLY A 543 4.57 -21.68 12.66
C GLY A 543 3.46 -22.41 11.92
N TYR A 544 3.81 -23.00 10.77
CA TYR A 544 2.89 -23.60 9.80
C TYR A 544 3.39 -24.99 9.33
N ASP A 545 4.09 -25.71 10.20
CA ASP A 545 4.66 -27.06 9.98
C ASP A 545 3.61 -28.14 9.60
N GLN A 546 2.33 -27.87 9.86
CA GLN A 546 1.19 -28.70 9.46
C GLN A 546 0.78 -28.54 7.98
N ILE A 547 1.41 -27.62 7.25
CA ILE A 547 1.12 -27.32 5.84
C ILE A 547 2.34 -27.65 5.00
N ASP A 548 2.17 -28.50 3.98
CA ASP A 548 3.19 -28.73 2.96
C ASP A 548 3.16 -27.59 1.94
N VAL A 549 4.00 -26.58 2.19
CA VAL A 549 4.06 -25.37 1.36
C VAL A 549 4.56 -25.69 -0.06
N ALA A 550 5.42 -26.68 -0.23
CA ALA A 550 5.90 -27.10 -1.54
C ALA A 550 4.75 -27.70 -2.37
N ALA A 551 4.00 -28.64 -1.78
CA ALA A 551 2.83 -29.24 -2.43
C ALA A 551 1.74 -28.21 -2.74
N CYS A 552 1.54 -27.20 -1.88
CA CYS A 552 0.64 -26.08 -2.14
C CYS A 552 1.11 -25.28 -3.37
N THR A 553 2.40 -24.97 -3.43
CA THR A 553 3.02 -24.17 -4.49
C THR A 553 2.87 -24.84 -5.87
N GLU A 554 3.15 -26.14 -5.95
CA GLU A 554 2.99 -26.94 -7.19
C GLU A 554 1.55 -26.88 -7.74
N ARG A 555 0.56 -26.70 -6.87
CA ARG A 555 -0.86 -26.60 -7.21
C ARG A 555 -1.35 -25.16 -7.39
N GLY A 556 -0.46 -24.18 -7.30
CA GLY A 556 -0.78 -22.75 -7.38
C GLY A 556 -1.63 -22.25 -6.19
N ILE A 557 -1.50 -22.90 -5.03
CA ILE A 557 -2.15 -22.52 -3.78
C ILE A 557 -1.16 -21.68 -2.96
N GLN A 558 -1.57 -20.47 -2.61
CA GLN A 558 -0.78 -19.57 -1.79
C GLN A 558 -1.09 -19.76 -0.30
N VAL A 559 -0.07 -19.64 0.54
CA VAL A 559 -0.15 -19.82 1.99
C VAL A 559 0.28 -18.54 2.69
N SER A 560 -0.50 -18.09 3.68
CA SER A 560 -0.14 -17.01 4.60
C SER A 560 -0.12 -17.50 6.02
N HIS A 561 0.60 -16.78 6.88
CA HIS A 561 0.75 -17.02 8.31
C HIS A 561 0.64 -15.69 9.08
N THR A 562 0.80 -15.68 10.40
CA THR A 562 0.63 -14.46 11.23
C THR A 562 1.95 -13.94 11.84
N PRO A 563 2.96 -13.57 11.04
CA PRO A 563 4.22 -13.04 11.57
C PRO A 563 3.99 -11.71 12.28
N GLY A 564 4.80 -11.41 13.29
CA GLY A 564 4.74 -10.15 14.02
C GLY A 564 3.66 -10.11 15.12
N ALA A 565 2.49 -10.73 14.90
CA ALA A 565 1.40 -10.77 15.88
C ALA A 565 1.78 -11.50 17.18
N VAL A 566 2.67 -12.49 17.08
CA VAL A 566 3.10 -13.36 18.18
C VAL A 566 4.28 -12.82 19.00
N ASN A 567 5.02 -11.85 18.45
CA ASN A 567 6.40 -11.55 18.89
C ASN A 567 6.48 -11.18 20.37
N GLU A 568 5.62 -10.28 20.83
CA GLU A 568 5.68 -9.75 22.20
C GLU A 568 5.29 -10.82 23.23
N SER A 569 4.12 -11.47 23.04
CA SER A 569 3.60 -12.49 23.97
C SER A 569 4.56 -13.67 24.13
N THR A 570 5.10 -14.19 23.02
CA THR A 570 6.04 -15.33 23.09
C THR A 570 7.37 -14.92 23.72
N ALA A 571 7.86 -13.71 23.47
CA ALA A 571 9.08 -13.22 24.09
C ALA A 571 8.93 -12.96 25.59
N ASP A 572 7.76 -12.47 26.03
CA ASP A 572 7.44 -12.31 27.45
C ASP A 572 7.50 -13.66 28.18
N LEU A 573 6.88 -14.69 27.59
CA LEU A 573 6.93 -16.04 28.16
C LEU A 573 8.34 -16.63 28.15
N ALA A 574 9.11 -16.45 27.08
CA ALA A 574 10.50 -16.94 27.02
C ALA A 574 11.38 -16.33 28.13
N ILE A 575 11.23 -15.03 28.41
CA ILE A 575 11.95 -14.38 29.51
C ILE A 575 11.45 -14.86 30.87
N TRP A 576 10.15 -15.04 31.03
CA TRP A 576 9.58 -15.62 32.26
C TRP A 576 10.12 -17.04 32.52
N LEU A 577 10.20 -17.87 31.48
CA LEU A 577 10.77 -19.21 31.55
C LEU A 577 12.27 -19.18 31.89
N ALA A 578 13.04 -18.29 31.26
CA ALA A 578 14.46 -18.12 31.55
C ALA A 578 14.71 -17.72 33.01
N VAL A 579 14.00 -16.69 33.50
CA VAL A 579 14.13 -16.23 34.89
C VAL A 579 13.61 -17.30 35.86
N GLY A 580 12.49 -17.95 35.56
CA GLY A 580 11.93 -18.99 36.40
C GLY A 580 12.85 -20.19 36.57
N ALA A 581 13.51 -20.60 35.48
CA ALA A 581 14.53 -21.64 35.47
C ALA A 581 15.78 -21.23 36.29
N LEU A 582 16.31 -20.02 36.09
CA LEU A 582 17.44 -19.50 36.87
C LEU A 582 17.16 -19.44 38.38
N ARG A 583 15.91 -19.22 38.76
CA ARG A 583 15.48 -19.01 40.15
C ARG A 583 14.94 -20.26 40.83
N ASN A 584 15.00 -21.44 40.19
CA ASN A 584 14.42 -22.69 40.70
C ASN A 584 12.94 -22.54 41.11
N LEU A 585 12.17 -21.73 40.36
CA LEU A 585 10.77 -21.47 40.67
C LEU A 585 9.86 -22.71 40.62
N PRO A 586 10.04 -23.73 39.75
CA PRO A 586 9.13 -24.88 39.73
C PRO A 586 8.99 -25.56 41.09
N ILE A 587 10.12 -25.77 41.78
CA ILE A 587 10.15 -26.36 43.13
C ILE A 587 9.45 -25.46 44.15
N SER A 588 9.73 -24.15 44.06
CA SER A 588 9.22 -23.16 45.01
C SER A 588 7.70 -23.01 44.88
N VAL A 589 7.18 -22.91 43.65
CA VAL A 589 5.75 -22.84 43.36
C VAL A 589 5.04 -24.10 43.88
N HIS A 590 5.59 -25.28 43.57
CA HIS A 590 5.04 -26.54 44.08
C HIS A 590 5.03 -26.61 45.61
N SER A 591 6.12 -26.19 46.26
CA SER A 591 6.24 -26.19 47.73
C SER A 591 5.25 -25.23 48.39
N CYS A 592 5.02 -24.05 47.80
CA CYS A 592 4.01 -23.10 48.26
C CYS A 592 2.60 -23.68 48.18
N HIS A 593 2.23 -24.32 47.06
CA HIS A 593 0.93 -24.96 46.90
C HIS A 593 0.73 -26.15 47.86
N ALA A 594 1.81 -26.85 48.22
CA ALA A 594 1.80 -27.91 49.22
C ALA A 594 1.79 -27.39 50.67
N GLY A 595 1.74 -26.07 50.91
CA GLY A 595 1.76 -25.48 52.24
C GLY A 595 3.11 -25.60 52.96
N ALA A 596 4.18 -25.98 52.24
CA ALA A 596 5.49 -26.25 52.81
C ALA A 596 6.42 -25.02 52.84
N TRP A 597 5.92 -23.83 52.45
CA TRP A 597 6.71 -22.61 52.26
C TRP A 597 7.90 -22.86 51.31
N ARG A 598 9.13 -22.87 51.82
CA ARG A 598 10.34 -23.19 51.04
C ARG A 598 10.58 -24.70 50.88
N GLY A 599 9.78 -25.58 51.50
CA GLY A 599 10.07 -27.01 51.56
C GLY A 599 11.11 -27.37 52.63
N ASN A 600 11.29 -28.68 52.86
CA ASN A 600 12.29 -29.21 53.79
C ASN A 600 12.99 -30.45 53.18
N PRO A 601 14.27 -30.34 52.77
CA PRO A 601 15.11 -29.13 52.82
C PRO A 601 14.63 -28.05 51.84
N ALA A 602 15.08 -26.81 52.05
CA ALA A 602 14.83 -25.70 51.12
C ALA A 602 15.51 -25.96 49.75
N PRO A 603 14.98 -25.40 48.63
CA PRO A 603 15.60 -25.51 47.32
C PRO A 603 16.97 -24.82 47.31
N ALA A 604 17.82 -25.25 46.39
CA ALA A 604 19.09 -24.59 46.12
C ALA A 604 18.87 -23.12 45.73
N LEU A 605 19.83 -22.25 46.10
CA LEU A 605 19.82 -20.86 45.68
C LEU A 605 19.82 -20.76 44.15
N GLY A 606 18.95 -19.89 43.64
CA GLY A 606 18.94 -19.54 42.22
C GLY A 606 20.06 -18.55 41.88
N HIS A 607 20.18 -18.25 40.58
CA HIS A 607 21.13 -17.28 40.05
C HIS A 607 20.42 -16.03 39.53
N ASP A 608 21.15 -14.92 39.55
CA ASP A 608 20.69 -13.66 38.98
C ASP A 608 21.00 -13.58 37.48
N PRO A 609 20.16 -12.92 36.67
CA PRO A 609 20.37 -12.77 35.23
C PRO A 609 21.50 -11.78 34.87
N GLN A 610 21.82 -10.82 35.74
CA GLN A 610 22.77 -9.75 35.43
C GLN A 610 24.18 -10.31 35.18
N GLY A 611 24.85 -9.80 34.13
CA GLY A 611 26.20 -10.20 33.75
C GLY A 611 26.29 -11.56 33.06
N LYS A 612 25.17 -12.27 32.87
CA LYS A 612 25.11 -13.53 32.11
C LYS A 612 24.96 -13.29 30.62
N THR A 613 25.32 -14.30 29.83
CA THR A 613 25.14 -14.32 28.37
C THR A 613 23.89 -15.11 27.99
N MET A 614 22.97 -14.44 27.29
CA MET A 614 21.82 -15.05 26.62
C MET A 614 22.21 -15.36 25.16
N GLY A 615 22.24 -16.65 24.82
CA GLY A 615 22.38 -17.14 23.45
C GLY A 615 21.03 -17.34 22.79
N ILE A 616 20.79 -16.66 21.67
CA ILE A 616 19.56 -16.75 20.91
C ILE A 616 19.80 -17.57 19.63
N LEU A 617 19.18 -18.73 19.54
CA LEU A 617 19.20 -19.58 18.35
C LEU A 617 18.00 -19.21 17.46
N GLY A 618 18.26 -18.52 16.36
CA GLY A 618 17.25 -17.93 15.46
C GLY A 618 16.90 -16.49 15.84
N PHE A 619 17.29 -15.54 14.99
CA PHE A 619 17.21 -14.09 15.29
C PHE A 619 16.12 -13.38 14.47
N GLY A 620 14.98 -14.07 14.36
CA GLY A 620 13.73 -13.57 13.78
C GLY A 620 12.98 -12.56 14.68
N GLY A 621 11.69 -12.35 14.40
CA GLY A 621 10.86 -11.38 15.14
C GLY A 621 10.83 -11.64 16.65
N ILE A 622 10.57 -12.89 17.06
CA ILE A 622 10.56 -13.30 18.47
C ILE A 622 11.97 -13.18 19.08
N GLY A 623 13.00 -13.75 18.43
CA GLY A 623 14.37 -13.72 18.94
C GLY A 623 14.89 -12.29 19.21
N ARG A 624 14.63 -11.33 18.32
CA ARG A 624 14.95 -9.91 18.55
C ARG A 624 14.19 -9.31 19.73
N THR A 625 12.94 -9.72 19.91
CA THR A 625 12.07 -9.24 20.98
C THR A 625 12.51 -9.80 22.34
N VAL A 626 13.00 -11.04 22.37
CA VAL A 626 13.69 -11.65 23.53
C VAL A 626 15.00 -10.94 23.82
N ALA A 627 15.83 -10.68 22.80
CA ALA A 627 17.11 -9.97 22.95
C ALA A 627 16.93 -8.62 23.67
N LYS A 628 15.97 -7.82 23.21
CA LYS A 628 15.64 -6.52 23.80
C LYS A 628 15.33 -6.62 25.29
N ARG A 629 14.56 -7.64 25.68
CA ARG A 629 14.18 -7.87 27.09
C ARG A 629 15.35 -8.40 27.90
N ALA A 630 16.09 -9.38 27.39
CA ALA A 630 17.28 -9.93 28.05
C ALA A 630 18.29 -8.83 28.40
N MET A 631 18.56 -7.89 27.48
CA MET A 631 19.42 -6.74 27.75
C MET A 631 18.90 -5.84 28.88
N ALA A 632 17.57 -5.65 28.99
CA ALA A 632 16.97 -4.90 30.09
C ALA A 632 17.12 -5.59 31.45
N PHE A 633 17.31 -6.92 31.47
CA PHE A 633 17.68 -7.69 32.67
C PHE A 633 19.19 -7.67 32.96
N GLY A 634 19.98 -6.92 32.18
CA GLY A 634 21.43 -6.77 32.38
C GLY A 634 22.26 -7.91 31.79
N MET A 635 21.73 -8.64 30.80
CA MET A 635 22.44 -9.71 30.09
C MET A 635 23.19 -9.19 28.87
N THR A 636 24.30 -9.85 28.54
CA THR A 636 24.90 -9.79 27.21
C THR A 636 24.12 -10.71 26.28
N VAL A 637 23.86 -10.29 25.03
CA VAL A 637 23.10 -11.12 24.07
C VAL A 637 23.98 -11.49 22.88
N ASN A 638 24.16 -12.80 22.69
CA ASN A 638 24.72 -13.38 21.48
C ASN A 638 23.58 -14.02 20.66
N PHE A 639 23.70 -14.04 19.34
CA PHE A 639 22.76 -14.79 18.49
C PHE A 639 23.45 -15.51 17.34
N TYR A 640 22.83 -16.61 16.92
CA TYR A 640 23.17 -17.30 15.68
C TYR A 640 21.92 -17.41 14.81
N ASP A 641 22.08 -17.02 13.54
CA ASP A 641 21.10 -17.25 12.49
C ASP A 641 21.86 -17.68 11.22
N PRO A 642 21.47 -18.78 10.54
CA PRO A 642 22.12 -19.19 9.31
C PRO A 642 21.94 -18.17 8.18
N PHE A 643 20.94 -17.28 8.28
CA PHE A 643 20.71 -16.22 7.32
C PHE A 643 21.27 -14.88 7.81
N PRO A 644 21.88 -14.07 6.92
CA PRO A 644 22.37 -12.75 7.30
C PRO A 644 21.25 -11.85 7.85
N VAL A 645 21.45 -11.36 9.08
CA VAL A 645 20.58 -10.36 9.69
C VAL A 645 21.16 -8.97 9.48
N ASP A 646 20.36 -8.03 8.98
CA ASP A 646 20.74 -6.62 8.84
C ASP A 646 21.31 -6.09 10.18
N PRO A 647 22.55 -5.56 10.20
CA PRO A 647 23.18 -4.98 11.40
C PRO A 647 22.31 -3.97 12.16
N LYS A 648 21.41 -3.26 11.47
CA LYS A 648 20.49 -2.31 12.10
C LYS A 648 19.47 -2.97 13.02
N LEU A 649 19.20 -4.26 12.82
CA LEU A 649 18.26 -5.05 13.62
C LEU A 649 18.90 -5.72 14.83
N HIS A 650 20.23 -5.62 14.98
CA HIS A 650 20.97 -6.29 16.06
C HIS A 650 20.63 -5.69 17.43
N GLY A 651 20.40 -4.37 17.50
CA GLY A 651 19.90 -3.71 18.71
C GLY A 651 20.81 -3.87 19.94
N GLY A 652 22.11 -4.12 19.75
CA GLY A 652 23.08 -4.40 20.82
C GLY A 652 23.44 -5.88 20.98
N ALA A 653 22.71 -6.80 20.34
CA ALA A 653 23.07 -8.22 20.30
C ALA A 653 24.24 -8.46 19.32
N ARG A 654 25.08 -9.45 19.62
CA ARG A 654 26.24 -9.82 18.79
C ARG A 654 25.97 -11.08 17.98
N SER A 655 26.15 -11.01 16.66
CA SER A 655 26.13 -12.19 15.79
C SER A 655 27.38 -13.03 16.03
N VAL A 656 27.22 -14.33 16.24
CA VAL A 656 28.32 -15.28 16.48
C VAL A 656 28.11 -16.59 15.69
N SER A 657 29.14 -17.45 15.63
CA SER A 657 28.96 -18.81 15.08
C SER A 657 28.12 -19.68 16.02
N LEU A 658 27.57 -20.79 15.52
CA LEU A 658 26.82 -21.73 16.36
C LEU A 658 27.68 -22.26 17.52
N ASP A 659 28.93 -22.66 17.26
CA ASP A 659 29.83 -23.15 18.29
C ASP A 659 30.09 -22.09 19.38
N THR A 660 30.36 -20.84 18.97
CA THR A 660 30.52 -19.72 19.91
C THR A 660 29.24 -19.49 20.72
N LEU A 661 28.06 -19.60 20.09
CA LEU A 661 26.78 -19.47 20.78
C LEU A 661 26.65 -20.53 21.88
N LEU A 662 26.95 -21.79 21.56
CA LEU A 662 26.83 -22.91 22.51
C LEU A 662 27.83 -22.75 23.67
N GLU A 663 29.10 -22.45 23.36
CA GLU A 663 30.20 -22.39 24.32
C GLU A 663 30.12 -21.19 25.27
N GLU A 664 29.62 -20.03 24.81
CA GLU A 664 29.64 -18.80 25.59
C GLU A 664 28.34 -18.51 26.37
N SER A 665 27.24 -19.20 26.07
CA SER A 665 25.93 -18.87 26.62
C SER A 665 25.68 -19.52 27.97
N ASP A 666 25.20 -18.72 28.93
CA ASP A 666 24.71 -19.22 30.22
C ASP A 666 23.24 -19.65 30.11
N ILE A 667 22.48 -19.01 29.21
CA ILE A 667 21.13 -19.42 28.82
C ILE A 667 21.03 -19.49 27.31
N ILE A 668 20.43 -20.55 26.77
CA ILE A 668 20.14 -20.69 25.34
C ILE A 668 18.63 -20.68 25.13
N SER A 669 18.14 -19.74 24.31
CA SER A 669 16.73 -19.60 23.95
C SER A 669 16.52 -19.91 22.47
N ILE A 670 15.61 -20.86 22.18
CA ILE A 670 15.39 -21.43 20.85
C ILE A 670 14.19 -20.77 20.15
N HIS A 671 14.42 -20.23 18.94
CA HIS A 671 13.44 -19.49 18.12
C HIS A 671 13.53 -19.77 16.62
N ILE A 672 14.05 -20.95 16.22
CA ILE A 672 14.09 -21.40 14.82
C ILE A 672 12.80 -22.12 14.42
N PRO A 673 12.41 -22.13 13.12
CA PRO A 673 11.30 -22.95 12.65
C PRO A 673 11.63 -24.44 12.76
N LEU A 674 10.60 -25.30 12.81
CA LEU A 674 10.76 -26.74 12.68
C LEU A 674 10.74 -27.12 11.19
N THR A 675 11.85 -27.66 10.71
CA THR A 675 12.04 -28.23 9.38
C THR A 675 12.70 -29.61 9.52
N PRO A 676 12.82 -30.41 8.44
CA PRO A 676 13.61 -31.63 8.47
C PRO A 676 15.05 -31.41 8.96
N GLU A 677 15.66 -30.28 8.62
CA GLU A 677 17.04 -29.93 8.99
C GLU A 677 17.17 -29.46 10.45
N THR A 678 16.10 -28.91 11.04
CA THR A 678 16.11 -28.44 12.44
C THR A 678 15.50 -29.43 13.43
N HIS A 679 15.02 -30.58 12.95
CA HIS A 679 14.57 -31.67 13.81
C HIS A 679 15.75 -32.19 14.64
N HIS A 680 15.59 -32.22 15.97
CA HIS A 680 16.62 -32.56 16.95
C HIS A 680 17.93 -31.77 16.77
N PHE A 681 17.82 -30.51 16.30
CA PHE A 681 18.97 -29.62 16.11
C PHE A 681 19.78 -29.44 17.40
N ILE A 682 19.11 -29.42 18.55
CA ILE A 682 19.76 -29.50 19.86
C ILE A 682 19.59 -30.93 20.40
N SER A 683 20.67 -31.70 20.37
CA SER A 683 20.77 -33.03 20.98
C SER A 683 22.12 -33.15 21.73
N THR A 684 22.52 -34.37 22.09
CA THR A 684 23.72 -34.69 22.89
C THR A 684 24.98 -33.93 22.41
N PRO A 685 25.32 -33.89 21.10
CA PRO A 685 26.54 -33.20 20.65
C PRO A 685 26.52 -31.69 20.91
N GLN A 686 25.35 -31.06 20.84
CA GLN A 686 25.20 -29.64 21.14
C GLN A 686 25.25 -29.40 22.64
N PHE A 687 24.59 -30.24 23.45
CA PHE A 687 24.68 -30.14 24.91
C PHE A 687 26.11 -30.27 25.42
N ASP A 688 26.91 -31.18 24.86
CA ASP A 688 28.31 -31.39 25.26
C ASP A 688 29.17 -30.14 25.09
N LYS A 689 28.88 -29.32 24.07
CA LYS A 689 29.55 -28.03 23.79
C LYS A 689 29.08 -26.88 24.69
N MET A 690 27.90 -26.98 25.31
CA MET A 690 27.38 -25.92 26.15
C MET A 690 28.20 -25.76 27.44
N LYS A 691 28.06 -24.63 28.14
CA LYS A 691 28.61 -24.50 29.49
C LYS A 691 28.02 -25.54 30.44
N ASP A 692 28.82 -25.97 31.41
CA ASP A 692 28.30 -26.75 32.53
C ASP A 692 27.34 -25.89 33.36
N GLY A 693 26.14 -26.41 33.61
CA GLY A 693 25.08 -25.70 34.30
C GLY A 693 24.30 -24.71 33.44
N VAL A 694 24.34 -24.84 32.11
CA VAL A 694 23.54 -24.02 31.17
C VAL A 694 22.03 -24.13 31.46
N VAL A 695 21.28 -23.06 31.20
CA VAL A 695 19.81 -23.07 31.17
C VAL A 695 19.31 -23.11 29.73
N VAL A 696 18.32 -23.96 29.44
CA VAL A 696 17.75 -24.09 28.10
C VAL A 696 16.29 -23.67 28.08
N VAL A 697 15.92 -22.79 27.16
CA VAL A 697 14.55 -22.30 26.97
C VAL A 697 14.07 -22.64 25.56
N ASN A 698 12.88 -23.25 25.46
CA ASN A 698 12.26 -23.54 24.17
C ASN A 698 10.81 -23.04 24.16
N THR A 699 10.55 -22.06 23.29
CA THR A 699 9.21 -21.54 22.96
C THR A 699 8.96 -21.55 21.45
N ALA A 700 9.68 -22.40 20.72
CA ALA A 700 9.57 -22.53 19.27
C ALA A 700 8.70 -23.74 18.90
N ARG A 701 9.32 -24.92 18.82
CA ARG A 701 8.68 -26.22 18.62
C ARG A 701 9.44 -27.28 19.40
N GLY A 702 8.72 -28.22 20.00
CA GLY A 702 9.32 -29.28 20.80
C GLY A 702 10.34 -30.13 20.05
N PRO A 703 10.01 -30.68 18.85
CA PRO A 703 10.92 -31.55 18.09
C PRO A 703 12.24 -30.91 17.61
N ILE A 704 12.47 -29.63 17.83
CA ILE A 704 13.78 -29.00 17.61
C ILE A 704 14.80 -29.47 18.66
N LEU A 705 14.30 -29.87 19.83
CA LEU A 705 15.06 -30.33 20.98
C LEU A 705 14.82 -31.83 21.17
N ASP A 706 15.88 -32.63 21.20
CA ASP A 706 15.80 -34.04 21.58
C ASP A 706 15.56 -34.14 23.09
N GLU A 707 14.31 -34.45 23.49
CA GLU A 707 13.93 -34.46 24.90
C GLU A 707 14.64 -35.57 25.69
N ALA A 708 14.96 -36.69 25.05
CA ALA A 708 15.69 -37.78 25.70
C ALA A 708 17.13 -37.36 25.99
N ALA A 709 17.77 -36.62 25.07
CA ALA A 709 19.08 -36.01 25.31
C ALA A 709 19.01 -34.94 26.40
N LEU A 710 17.97 -34.10 26.43
CA LEU A 710 17.79 -33.10 27.48
C LEU A 710 17.64 -33.75 28.87
N VAL A 711 16.84 -34.82 29.00
CA VAL A 711 16.68 -35.56 30.27
C VAL A 711 18.02 -36.09 30.77
N LYS A 712 18.85 -36.65 29.88
CA LYS A 712 20.21 -37.12 30.24
C LYS A 712 21.11 -35.96 30.67
N ALA A 713 21.08 -34.84 29.95
CA ALA A 713 21.89 -33.66 30.27
C ALA A 713 21.47 -32.99 31.59
N LEU A 714 20.17 -33.01 31.93
CA LEU A 714 19.66 -32.57 33.23
C LEU A 714 20.09 -33.52 34.37
N ALA A 715 20.09 -34.83 34.11
CA ALA A 715 20.50 -35.84 35.09
C ALA A 715 22.01 -35.78 35.40
N SER A 716 22.85 -35.50 34.39
CA SER A 716 24.30 -35.33 34.58
C SER A 716 24.68 -33.99 35.21
N GLY A 717 23.77 -33.01 35.22
CA GLY A 717 24.03 -31.64 35.66
C GLY A 717 24.67 -30.75 34.58
N LYS A 718 24.87 -31.27 33.36
CA LYS A 718 25.32 -30.47 32.21
C LYS A 718 24.35 -29.32 31.94
N VAL A 719 23.06 -29.61 31.96
CA VAL A 719 21.99 -28.61 31.97
C VAL A 719 21.51 -28.46 33.42
N ALA A 720 21.58 -27.25 33.98
CA ALA A 720 21.16 -27.01 35.36
C ALA A 720 19.63 -27.02 35.50
N SER A 721 18.94 -26.39 34.54
CA SER A 721 17.49 -26.21 34.51
C SER A 721 17.03 -25.95 33.08
N ALA A 722 15.73 -26.12 32.81
CA ALA A 722 15.13 -25.78 31.53
C ALA A 722 13.76 -25.13 31.73
N GLY A 723 13.37 -24.28 30.78
CA GLY A 723 12.04 -23.66 30.70
C GLY A 723 11.39 -23.98 29.36
N LEU A 724 10.35 -24.81 29.37
CA LEU A 724 9.76 -25.36 28.15
C LEU A 724 8.29 -24.98 28.05
N ASP A 725 7.94 -24.41 26.90
CA ASP A 725 6.56 -24.15 26.49
C ASP A 725 6.05 -25.19 25.48
N VAL A 726 6.95 -25.92 24.84
CA VAL A 726 6.66 -26.82 23.71
C VAL A 726 7.35 -28.17 23.91
N PHE A 727 6.74 -29.24 23.39
CA PHE A 727 7.15 -30.63 23.65
C PHE A 727 7.19 -31.48 22.37
N GLU A 728 8.06 -32.48 22.35
CA GLU A 728 8.35 -33.29 21.15
C GLU A 728 7.11 -34.05 20.65
N LYS A 729 6.23 -34.46 21.56
CA LYS A 729 5.02 -35.24 21.25
C LYS A 729 3.75 -34.60 21.81
N GLU A 730 3.63 -33.28 21.72
CA GLU A 730 2.46 -32.54 22.20
C GLU A 730 1.12 -33.23 21.83
N PRO A 731 0.19 -33.42 22.78
CA PRO A 731 0.19 -32.90 24.15
C PRO A 731 0.95 -33.78 25.18
N GLU A 732 1.55 -34.89 24.77
CA GLU A 732 2.34 -35.74 25.65
C GLU A 732 3.68 -35.06 26.01
N ILE A 733 4.01 -35.04 27.30
CA ILE A 733 5.29 -34.53 27.81
C ILE A 733 6.13 -35.73 28.22
N ASN A 734 7.41 -35.74 27.86
CA ASN A 734 8.33 -36.80 28.25
C ASN A 734 8.32 -37.02 29.79
N PRO A 735 8.10 -38.26 30.26
CA PRO A 735 7.99 -38.56 31.69
C PRO A 735 9.21 -38.12 32.51
N GLY A 736 10.41 -38.14 31.91
CA GLY A 736 11.63 -37.67 32.54
C GLY A 736 11.65 -36.17 32.79
N LEU A 737 11.03 -35.38 31.91
CA LEU A 737 10.87 -33.93 32.11
C LEU A 737 9.78 -33.64 33.15
N LEU A 738 8.65 -34.32 33.10
CA LEU A 738 7.57 -34.20 34.10
C LEU A 738 8.05 -34.52 35.53
N ALA A 739 8.86 -35.56 35.69
CA ALA A 739 9.39 -35.95 36.98
C ALA A 739 10.49 -35.00 37.51
N ASN A 740 11.09 -34.18 36.63
CA ASN A 740 12.24 -33.35 36.98
C ASN A 740 11.81 -32.01 37.56
N LYS A 741 11.94 -31.88 38.89
CA LYS A 741 11.58 -30.68 39.64
C LYS A 741 12.38 -29.42 39.27
N LYS A 742 13.48 -29.54 38.52
CA LYS A 742 14.28 -28.39 38.04
C LYS A 742 13.78 -27.81 36.73
N VAL A 743 12.79 -28.44 36.07
CA VAL A 743 12.27 -27.99 34.79
C VAL A 743 10.98 -27.20 35.00
N LEU A 744 10.92 -26.01 34.41
CA LEU A 744 9.71 -25.20 34.36
C LEU A 744 8.94 -25.54 33.09
N LEU A 745 7.72 -26.03 33.25
CA LEU A 745 6.88 -26.56 32.18
C LEU A 745 5.59 -25.75 32.10
N VAL A 746 5.23 -25.31 30.89
CA VAL A 746 3.93 -24.71 30.59
C VAL A 746 3.39 -25.28 29.27
N PRO A 747 2.06 -25.45 29.13
CA PRO A 747 1.49 -26.20 28.01
C PRO A 747 1.19 -25.31 26.79
N HIS A 748 2.21 -24.89 26.05
CA HIS A 748 2.10 -24.13 24.80
C HIS A 748 1.31 -22.82 24.94
N MET A 749 1.71 -22.02 25.91
CA MET A 749 1.09 -20.78 26.35
C MET A 749 1.67 -19.53 25.68
N GLY A 750 2.69 -19.64 24.81
CA GLY A 750 3.41 -18.49 24.25
C GLY A 750 2.54 -17.40 23.62
N THR A 751 1.45 -17.76 22.95
CA THR A 751 0.48 -16.82 22.37
C THR A 751 -0.88 -16.83 23.08
N TRP A 752 -0.98 -17.48 24.24
CA TRP A 752 -2.23 -17.67 24.98
C TRP A 752 -2.62 -16.40 25.77
N SER A 753 -2.82 -15.30 25.05
CA SER A 753 -3.29 -14.01 25.54
C SER A 753 -4.36 -13.44 24.60
N VAL A 754 -5.34 -12.72 25.17
CA VAL A 754 -6.48 -12.17 24.42
C VAL A 754 -6.01 -11.26 23.29
N GLU A 755 -5.05 -10.38 23.56
CA GLU A 755 -4.55 -9.40 22.61
C GLU A 755 -3.82 -10.05 21.43
N THR A 756 -2.99 -11.07 21.71
CA THR A 756 -2.25 -11.76 20.64
C THR A 756 -3.17 -12.66 19.84
N GLN A 757 -4.05 -13.45 20.48
CA GLN A 757 -5.03 -14.27 19.76
C GLN A 757 -5.92 -13.40 18.86
N THR A 758 -6.44 -12.27 19.37
CA THR A 758 -7.22 -11.31 18.57
C THR A 758 -6.43 -10.81 17.36
N LYS A 759 -5.17 -10.39 17.53
CA LYS A 759 -4.33 -9.89 16.43
C LYS A 759 -4.08 -10.97 15.37
N MET A 760 -3.84 -12.21 15.81
CA MET A 760 -3.56 -13.31 14.89
C MET A 760 -4.81 -13.70 14.10
N GLU A 761 -5.98 -13.80 14.75
CA GLU A 761 -7.25 -14.05 14.08
C GLU A 761 -7.55 -12.95 13.04
N VAL A 762 -7.50 -11.68 13.45
CA VAL A 762 -7.76 -10.54 12.55
C VAL A 762 -6.82 -10.56 11.35
N LEU A 763 -5.51 -10.80 11.54
CA LEU A 763 -4.55 -10.83 10.45
C LEU A 763 -4.81 -12.00 9.47
N ALA A 764 -5.16 -13.18 9.97
CA ALA A 764 -5.52 -14.31 9.11
C ALA A 764 -6.83 -14.03 8.34
N ILE A 765 -7.81 -13.37 8.95
CA ILE A 765 -9.05 -12.93 8.30
C ILE A 765 -8.79 -11.85 7.24
N ASP A 766 -7.88 -10.92 7.51
CA ASP A 766 -7.49 -9.90 6.53
C ASP A 766 -6.78 -10.51 5.33
N ASN A 767 -6.02 -11.59 5.51
CA ASN A 767 -5.49 -12.39 4.41
C ASN A 767 -6.63 -13.03 3.59
N VAL A 768 -7.68 -13.59 4.23
CA VAL A 768 -8.87 -14.09 3.53
C VAL A 768 -9.54 -12.98 2.73
N ARG A 769 -9.73 -11.79 3.34
CA ARG A 769 -10.30 -10.62 2.66
C ARG A 769 -9.47 -10.22 1.44
N SER A 770 -8.15 -10.12 1.61
CA SER A 770 -7.24 -9.74 0.53
C SER A 770 -7.21 -10.80 -0.57
N ALA A 771 -7.29 -12.08 -0.22
CA ALA A 771 -7.40 -13.17 -1.18
C ALA A 771 -8.65 -13.01 -2.07
N VAL A 772 -9.82 -12.76 -1.50
CA VAL A 772 -11.07 -12.67 -2.28
C VAL A 772 -11.29 -11.32 -2.98
N THR A 773 -10.69 -10.23 -2.49
CA THR A 773 -10.88 -8.88 -3.08
C THR A 773 -9.76 -8.45 -3.99
N LYS A 774 -8.54 -8.94 -3.76
CA LYS A 774 -7.30 -8.50 -4.43
C LYS A 774 -6.51 -9.64 -5.05
N ASN A 775 -6.97 -10.90 -4.93
CA ASN A 775 -6.27 -12.10 -5.41
C ASN A 775 -4.81 -12.20 -4.91
N LYS A 776 -4.54 -11.74 -3.69
CA LYS A 776 -3.20 -11.77 -3.08
C LYS A 776 -3.26 -11.88 -1.56
N LEU A 777 -2.22 -12.45 -0.96
CA LEU A 777 -2.05 -12.51 0.49
C LEU A 777 -1.27 -11.29 1.02
N ILE A 778 -1.55 -10.91 2.26
CA ILE A 778 -0.87 -9.84 3.01
C ILE A 778 0.45 -10.38 3.56
N THR A 779 0.40 -11.52 4.25
CA THR A 779 1.53 -12.13 4.95
C THR A 779 1.85 -13.52 4.39
N GLN A 780 2.10 -13.58 3.07
CA GLN A 780 2.50 -14.81 2.40
C GLN A 780 3.75 -15.42 3.07
N VAL A 781 3.79 -16.75 3.17
CA VAL A 781 4.93 -17.48 3.74
C VAL A 781 6.20 -17.25 2.92
N PRO A 782 7.39 -17.13 3.53
CA PRO A 782 8.63 -16.75 2.86
C PRO A 782 8.99 -17.64 1.65
N GLU A 783 8.71 -18.93 1.73
CA GLU A 783 9.02 -19.96 0.72
C GLU A 783 8.34 -19.66 -0.62
N GLN A 784 7.21 -18.94 -0.61
CA GLN A 784 6.46 -18.59 -1.82
C GLN A 784 6.71 -17.16 -2.31
N ARG A 785 7.42 -16.31 -1.55
CA ARG A 785 7.67 -14.90 -1.92
C ARG A 785 8.59 -14.75 -3.14
N SER A 786 9.38 -15.78 -3.45
CA SER A 786 10.27 -15.83 -4.62
C SER A 786 9.56 -16.28 -5.91
N ILE A 787 8.37 -16.88 -5.80
CA ILE A 787 7.68 -17.56 -6.92
C ILE A 787 6.66 -16.64 -7.62
N ALA A 788 6.30 -15.50 -7.02
CA ALA A 788 5.52 -14.43 -7.67
C ALA A 788 6.30 -13.66 -8.78
N LYS A 789 7.42 -14.23 -9.27
CA LYS A 789 8.27 -13.70 -10.35
C LYS A 789 8.23 -14.53 -11.64
N LEU A 790 7.37 -15.54 -11.73
CA LEU A 790 7.02 -16.24 -12.97
C LEU A 790 5.60 -15.85 -13.37
#